data_AF-A0A946GAB6-F1
#
_entry.id   AF-A0A946GAB6-F1
#
_cell.length_a   1.000
_cell.length_b   1.000
_cell.length_c   1.000
_cell.angle_alpha   90.00
_cell.angle_beta   90.00
_cell.angle_gamma   90.00
#
_symmetry.space_group_name_H-M   'P 1'
#
loop_
_entity.id
_entity.type
_entity.pdbx_description
1 polymer ?
#
loop_
_entity_poly.entity_id
_entity_poly.type
_entity_poly.pdbx_seq_one_letter_code
_entity_poly.pdbx_strand_id
1 'polypeptide(L)'
;MSIILRGVVCALGVGIGWAKPYIPGEPVKLGFKDFAAEFLDYHCVECHDEATKKGDLSLEDLGPVDETNAALWKSIWAQVSLREMPPKKKEQPKVIERLKFSDWIVDELQRVMKDKGEFQAHLDPHKGNFLDHDLLFGKLPDGIELAPPASPKRIWRVTPQEHITRLNELINTEPEYDPEKPGIRTRGDTVPTNHGGELKLYFGADRIIKWQGGTVAYATSVKSVPVVLSSARKHGFENYPNFHTVNSAEATQILGKAEDILRYMAYGPLSIANPEQITDDPATYEKIRPKGDLRGLPTALVYSTKVKRPLTPVYEVMKASQLSEDLLLRAVNYVFEAVTFRPPTEKELEQYLLVTSEAIEKVGKEDGVFIGLSAIFLDRDALFRPELGVSGKPSKDGRVMLQDWELGLAVNHALSYIKPDEQLRESIVEGRMRTRADVKREVTRMLMDNSFRKPRILRFFRDYFDHDLGGYICKDDKALAATGVSGRGSNHYRAMFDATASTDRLIELILEEDKEVLKELLTTQKVVATRSDSKYFGGLKTREERNAAIAEQKKADKLAKEKAAADLEALKEELTVLDAKIKVAKDGQTKKGLDREKKKLEGAKKKAQNIVKKGAGTRGNPALKEAKISGPKIFARVSHRSFGNGSMKPERTLATAPKGERMGILTHPSWLVSHSDAMDNHAILRGRWIRERLLGGGIPDVPITVDAMLPDQPNTTLRSRMHVTRETYCWTCHEKMDPLGLPFEMFNHAGLHRTTELGKPVDTSGVIVDSGDPKLDGPVENALDLIKKLSESERVEQVFIRHAFRYWMGRNETINDAPVLQEAHRVYRKSGGSMKALIASLVTSDAFLYRR
;
A
#
# COMPACT_ATOMS: atom_id res chain seq x y z
N MET A 1 79.70 -3.88 53.26
CA MET A 1 79.04 -3.76 54.58
C MET A 1 77.59 -4.13 54.38
N SER A 2 77.16 -5.18 55.07
CA SER A 2 75.85 -5.86 54.95
C SER A 2 74.66 -4.97 55.28
N ILE A 3 73.46 -5.33 54.79
CA ILE A 3 72.34 -5.84 55.62
C ILE A 3 71.21 -6.35 54.70
N ILE A 4 70.70 -7.51 55.08
CA ILE A 4 69.58 -8.27 54.50
C ILE A 4 68.26 -7.72 55.05
N LEU A 5 67.19 -7.64 54.24
CA LEU A 5 65.84 -7.93 54.71
C LEU A 5 64.93 -8.45 53.59
N ARG A 6 64.22 -9.53 53.89
CA ARG A 6 63.30 -10.30 53.03
C ARG A 6 62.06 -9.49 52.62
N GLY A 7 61.62 -9.67 51.38
CA GLY A 7 60.29 -9.29 50.90
C GLY A 7 59.80 -10.34 49.89
N VAL A 8 58.69 -10.99 50.21
CA VAL A 8 58.08 -12.12 49.50
C VAL A 8 57.66 -11.71 48.08
N VAL A 9 58.11 -12.46 47.07
CA VAL A 9 57.57 -12.44 45.71
C VAL A 9 56.29 -13.27 45.70
N CYS A 10 55.15 -12.62 45.49
CA CYS A 10 53.91 -13.28 45.12
C CYS A 10 53.63 -12.97 43.64
N ALA A 11 53.78 -13.98 42.79
CA ALA A 11 53.44 -13.91 41.38
C ALA A 11 51.92 -13.86 41.22
N LEU A 12 51.40 -12.79 40.60
CA LEU A 12 50.08 -12.79 39.98
C LEU A 12 50.28 -12.57 38.48
N GLY A 13 50.26 -13.67 37.74
CA GLY A 13 50.10 -13.65 36.30
C GLY A 13 48.70 -13.14 35.97
N VAL A 14 48.60 -11.93 35.44
CA VAL A 14 47.37 -11.42 34.82
C VAL A 14 47.28 -12.06 33.44
N GLY A 15 46.47 -13.11 33.33
CA GLY A 15 46.02 -13.61 32.04
C GLY A 15 45.21 -12.54 31.33
N ILE A 16 45.63 -12.16 30.12
CA ILE A 16 44.87 -11.30 29.21
C ILE A 16 43.61 -12.08 28.80
N GLY A 17 42.52 -11.90 29.53
CA GLY A 17 41.21 -12.40 29.15
C GLY A 17 40.72 -11.61 27.94
N TRP A 18 40.63 -12.26 26.78
CA TRP A 18 40.02 -11.68 25.59
C TRP A 18 38.56 -11.39 25.92
N ALA A 19 38.16 -10.10 25.88
CA ALA A 19 36.76 -9.72 26.07
C ALA A 19 35.90 -10.48 25.05
N LYS A 20 34.82 -11.12 25.50
CA LYS A 20 33.92 -11.86 24.62
C LYS A 20 33.38 -10.93 23.53
N PRO A 21 33.34 -11.37 22.26
CA PRO A 21 32.78 -10.58 21.18
C PRO A 21 31.29 -10.31 21.44
N TYR A 22 30.80 -9.17 20.95
CA TYR A 22 29.38 -8.85 20.96
C TYR A 22 28.71 -9.51 19.75
N ILE A 23 27.71 -10.35 20.03
CA ILE A 23 26.89 -11.02 19.03
C ILE A 23 25.53 -10.33 19.00
N PRO A 24 25.18 -9.60 17.92
CA PRO A 24 23.91 -8.87 17.85
C PRO A 24 22.70 -9.77 18.10
N GLY A 25 21.80 -9.32 18.98
CA GLY A 25 20.58 -10.03 19.34
C GLY A 25 20.75 -11.13 20.40
N GLU A 26 21.94 -11.33 20.96
CA GLU A 26 22.06 -12.10 22.20
C GLU A 26 21.58 -11.28 23.42
N PRO A 27 20.82 -11.87 24.36
CA PRO A 27 20.34 -11.14 25.53
C PRO A 27 21.45 -10.53 26.36
N VAL A 28 21.29 -9.27 26.75
CA VAL A 28 22.29 -8.55 27.54
C VAL A 28 22.09 -8.89 29.03
N LYS A 29 22.93 -9.79 29.56
CA LYS A 29 22.85 -10.28 30.96
C LYS A 29 23.31 -9.29 32.03
N LEU A 30 23.25 -8.00 31.76
CA LEU A 30 23.69 -6.93 32.69
C LEU A 30 22.49 -6.29 33.38
N GLY A 31 22.66 -5.87 34.62
CA GLY A 31 21.61 -5.21 35.41
C GLY A 31 21.60 -3.69 35.25
N PHE A 32 20.57 -3.03 35.77
CA PHE A 32 20.48 -1.57 35.74
C PHE A 32 21.67 -0.90 36.45
N LYS A 33 21.98 -1.32 37.69
CA LYS A 33 23.02 -0.70 38.52
C LYS A 33 24.43 -0.82 37.94
N ASP A 34 24.76 -1.99 37.38
CA ASP A 34 26.12 -2.32 36.95
C ASP A 34 26.39 -1.98 35.47
N PHE A 35 25.44 -1.37 34.77
CA PHE A 35 25.59 -1.09 33.34
C PHE A 35 24.78 0.12 32.88
N ALA A 36 23.46 0.08 33.02
CA ALA A 36 22.61 1.14 32.48
C ALA A 36 22.78 2.47 33.22
N ALA A 37 22.91 2.43 34.55
CA ALA A 37 23.16 3.60 35.37
C ALA A 37 24.52 4.26 35.03
N GLU A 38 25.58 3.46 34.86
CA GLU A 38 26.90 3.96 34.46
C GLU A 38 26.86 4.61 33.06
N PHE A 39 26.15 4.00 32.11
CA PHE A 39 25.97 4.57 30.78
C PHE A 39 25.25 5.93 30.85
N LEU A 40 24.17 6.02 31.63
CA LEU A 40 23.43 7.27 31.82
C LEU A 40 24.29 8.34 32.50
N ASP A 41 25.02 7.99 33.55
CA ASP A 41 25.90 8.93 34.27
C ASP A 41 26.97 9.53 33.34
N TYR A 42 27.66 8.67 32.58
CA TYR A 42 28.75 9.10 31.72
C TYR A 42 28.29 9.87 30.48
N HIS A 43 27.14 9.51 29.89
CA HIS A 43 26.71 10.06 28.60
C HIS A 43 25.53 11.03 28.65
N CYS A 44 24.69 10.96 29.69
CA CYS A 44 23.40 11.66 29.73
C CYS A 44 23.28 12.66 30.87
N VAL A 45 23.71 12.31 32.09
CA VAL A 45 23.41 13.08 33.32
C VAL A 45 24.01 14.49 33.30
N GLU A 46 25.19 14.71 32.71
CA GLU A 46 25.80 16.07 32.60
C GLU A 46 24.85 17.11 31.94
N CYS A 47 23.90 16.67 31.12
CA CYS A 47 22.91 17.54 30.48
C CYS A 47 21.48 17.35 31.01
N HIS A 48 21.21 16.25 31.71
CA HIS A 48 19.89 15.84 32.17
C HIS A 48 19.87 15.57 33.69
N ASP A 49 20.62 16.35 34.46
CA ASP A 49 20.52 16.38 35.93
C ASP A 49 19.44 17.37 36.38
N GLU A 50 19.14 17.39 37.69
CA GLU A 50 18.15 18.31 38.26
C GLU A 50 18.53 19.79 38.10
N ALA A 51 19.83 20.10 37.94
CA ALA A 51 20.32 21.46 37.79
C ALA A 51 20.17 22.00 36.36
N THR A 52 20.44 21.17 35.35
CA THR A 52 20.54 21.59 33.95
C THR A 52 19.26 21.32 33.18
N LYS A 53 18.60 20.16 33.39
CA LYS A 53 17.32 19.77 32.77
C LYS A 53 17.17 20.13 31.30
N LYS A 54 18.18 19.85 30.45
CA LYS A 54 18.07 20.17 29.01
C LYS A 54 16.90 19.42 28.39
N GLY A 55 16.13 20.13 27.57
CA GLY A 55 14.91 19.58 26.96
C GLY A 55 13.80 19.28 27.96
N ASP A 56 13.82 19.91 29.14
CA ASP A 56 12.84 19.72 30.23
C ASP A 56 12.78 18.26 30.73
N LEU A 57 13.94 17.61 30.77
CA LEU A 57 14.10 16.22 31.16
C LEU A 57 15.24 16.07 32.18
N SER A 58 14.92 15.45 33.32
CA SER A 58 15.87 14.96 34.32
C SER A 58 15.89 13.43 34.30
N LEU A 59 17.09 12.87 34.36
CA LEU A 59 17.38 11.44 34.40
C LEU A 59 18.07 11.01 35.69
N GLU A 60 18.32 11.95 36.62
CA GLU A 60 19.05 11.71 37.88
C GLU A 60 18.36 10.67 38.76
N ASP A 61 17.02 10.73 38.84
CA ASP A 61 16.19 9.79 39.60
C ASP A 61 15.64 8.62 38.75
N LEU A 62 16.12 8.46 37.51
CA LEU A 62 15.63 7.39 36.64
C LEU A 62 16.09 6.02 37.15
N GLY A 63 15.15 5.20 37.61
CA GLY A 63 15.38 3.83 38.05
C GLY A 63 15.37 2.77 36.92
N PRO A 64 15.43 1.48 37.27
CA PRO A 64 15.28 0.39 36.31
C PRO A 64 13.93 0.47 35.57
N VAL A 65 13.82 -0.21 34.43
CA VAL A 65 12.57 -0.23 33.64
C VAL A 65 11.43 -0.80 34.49
N ASP A 66 10.33 -0.05 34.53
CA ASP A 66 9.04 -0.41 35.14
C ASP A 66 7.86 0.13 34.31
N GLU A 67 6.64 -0.11 34.75
CA GLU A 67 5.42 0.32 34.03
C GLU A 67 5.25 1.84 33.97
N THR A 68 5.72 2.54 34.98
CA THR A 68 5.54 3.99 35.14
C THR A 68 6.53 4.78 34.30
N ASN A 69 7.73 4.23 34.09
CA ASN A 69 8.81 4.87 33.33
C ASN A 69 9.04 4.26 31.93
N ALA A 70 8.28 3.23 31.52
CA ALA A 70 8.44 2.57 30.21
C ALA A 70 8.40 3.54 29.01
N ALA A 71 7.56 4.57 29.07
CA ALA A 71 7.45 5.58 28.02
C ALA A 71 8.73 6.43 27.88
N LEU A 72 9.38 6.73 29.02
CA LEU A 72 10.65 7.46 29.04
C LEU A 72 11.78 6.58 28.51
N TRP A 73 11.89 5.33 28.96
CA TRP A 73 12.87 4.36 28.44
C TRP A 73 12.71 4.11 26.93
N LYS A 74 11.47 4.03 26.43
CA LYS A 74 11.20 3.96 24.99
C LYS A 74 11.75 5.19 24.24
N SER A 75 11.63 6.38 24.83
CA SER A 75 12.17 7.62 24.25
C SER A 75 13.69 7.63 24.26
N ILE A 76 14.32 7.21 25.36
CA ILE A 76 15.79 7.05 25.47
C ILE A 76 16.30 6.08 24.41
N TRP A 77 15.69 4.90 24.29
CA TRP A 77 16.03 3.91 23.25
C TRP A 77 15.98 4.51 21.84
N ALA A 78 14.94 5.29 21.52
CA ALA A 78 14.81 5.92 20.22
C ALA A 78 15.93 6.93 19.95
N GLN A 79 16.21 7.84 20.90
CA GLN A 79 17.22 8.88 20.76
C GLN A 79 18.64 8.31 20.65
N VAL A 80 18.95 7.30 21.48
CA VAL A 80 20.27 6.64 21.46
C VAL A 80 20.45 5.83 20.18
N SER A 81 19.44 5.06 19.77
CA SER A 81 19.54 4.25 18.54
C SER A 81 19.72 5.11 17.29
N LEU A 82 19.04 6.27 17.23
CA LEU A 82 19.19 7.25 16.15
C LEU A 82 20.48 8.09 16.23
N ARG A 83 21.28 7.95 17.29
CA ARG A 83 22.49 8.74 17.54
C ARG A 83 22.21 10.25 17.66
N GLU A 84 21.01 10.59 18.14
CA GLU A 84 20.66 11.98 18.49
C GLU A 84 21.19 12.34 19.87
N MET A 85 21.25 11.34 20.76
CA MET A 85 21.77 11.47 22.11
C MET A 85 22.93 10.49 22.36
N PRO A 86 24.06 10.97 22.89
CA PRO A 86 24.39 12.37 23.18
C PRO A 86 24.42 13.24 21.90
N PRO A 87 24.30 14.58 21.98
CA PRO A 87 24.36 15.44 20.81
C PRO A 87 25.69 15.30 20.05
N LYS A 88 25.69 15.53 18.74
CA LYS A 88 26.90 15.40 17.86
C LYS A 88 28.15 16.16 18.35
N LYS A 89 27.99 17.21 19.16
CA LYS A 89 29.10 18.02 19.73
C LYS A 89 29.68 17.45 21.04
N LYS A 90 29.05 16.44 21.63
CA LYS A 90 29.48 15.75 22.86
C LYS A 90 30.14 14.42 22.53
N GLU A 91 30.88 13.87 23.49
CA GLU A 91 31.51 12.56 23.35
C GLU A 91 30.44 11.50 23.10
N GLN A 92 30.63 10.71 22.05
CA GLN A 92 29.69 9.67 21.64
C GLN A 92 30.09 8.33 22.25
N PRO A 93 29.11 7.51 22.71
CA PRO A 93 29.38 6.15 23.15
C PRO A 93 30.00 5.32 22.02
N LYS A 94 30.85 4.36 22.40
CA LYS A 94 31.41 3.41 21.42
C LYS A 94 30.28 2.60 20.79
N VAL A 95 30.50 2.11 19.57
CA VAL A 95 29.44 1.42 18.80
C VAL A 95 28.89 0.20 19.56
N ILE A 96 29.75 -0.68 20.05
CA ILE A 96 29.33 -1.88 20.80
C ILE A 96 28.62 -1.52 22.10
N GLU A 97 29.11 -0.50 22.80
CA GLU A 97 28.52 -0.02 24.05
C GLU A 97 27.10 0.52 23.82
N ARG A 98 26.92 1.35 22.80
CA ARG A 98 25.61 1.86 22.38
C ARG A 98 24.66 0.73 22.00
N LEU A 99 25.13 -0.24 21.21
CA LEU A 99 24.31 -1.38 20.79
C LEU A 99 23.87 -2.22 21.99
N LYS A 100 24.77 -2.53 22.92
CA LYS A 100 24.44 -3.24 24.17
C LYS A 100 23.42 -2.48 25.00
N PHE A 101 23.55 -1.16 25.09
CA PHE A 101 22.60 -0.34 25.85
C PHE A 101 21.21 -0.33 25.19
N SER A 102 21.15 -0.15 23.87
CA SER A 102 19.89 -0.22 23.13
C SER A 102 19.22 -1.60 23.26
N ASP A 103 19.97 -2.70 23.12
CA ASP A 103 19.45 -4.06 23.25
C ASP A 103 18.96 -4.32 24.69
N TRP A 104 19.72 -3.87 25.70
CA TRP A 104 19.31 -3.96 27.10
C TRP A 104 17.98 -3.26 27.38
N ILE A 105 17.76 -2.06 26.83
CA ILE A 105 16.47 -1.35 27.00
C ILE A 105 15.33 -2.16 26.36
N VAL A 106 15.55 -2.73 25.17
CA VAL A 106 14.53 -3.54 24.47
C VAL A 106 14.19 -4.79 25.29
N ASP A 107 15.20 -5.53 25.76
CA ASP A 107 15.03 -6.74 26.57
C ASP A 107 14.24 -6.44 27.85
N GLU A 108 14.58 -5.37 28.57
CA GLU A 108 13.92 -4.99 29.81
C GLU A 108 12.48 -4.50 29.58
N LEU A 109 12.24 -3.70 28.54
CA LEU A 109 10.89 -3.29 28.15
C LEU A 109 10.03 -4.49 27.77
N GLN A 110 10.57 -5.45 27.01
CA GLN A 110 9.85 -6.69 26.68
C GLN A 110 9.53 -7.51 27.93
N ARG A 111 10.49 -7.65 28.85
CA ARG A 111 10.33 -8.38 30.10
C ARG A 111 9.25 -7.76 30.99
N VAL A 112 9.28 -6.45 31.18
CA VAL A 112 8.36 -5.72 32.08
C VAL A 112 6.96 -5.60 31.49
N MET A 113 6.85 -5.44 30.17
CA MET A 113 5.58 -5.19 29.48
C MET A 113 4.88 -6.45 28.97
N LYS A 114 5.48 -7.63 29.13
CA LYS A 114 4.99 -8.91 28.56
C LYS A 114 3.48 -9.14 28.74
N ASP A 115 2.95 -8.90 29.93
CA ASP A 115 1.52 -9.11 30.24
C ASP A 115 0.71 -7.80 30.30
N LYS A 116 1.28 -6.69 29.79
CA LYS A 116 0.77 -5.32 29.92
C LYS A 116 0.66 -4.59 28.58
N GLY A 117 0.38 -5.36 27.53
CA GLY A 117 0.27 -4.84 26.15
C GLY A 117 1.56 -4.98 25.33
N GLU A 118 2.61 -5.57 25.89
CA GLU A 118 3.90 -5.89 25.26
C GLU A 118 4.68 -4.66 24.73
N PHE A 119 6.00 -4.83 24.56
CA PHE A 119 6.83 -3.84 23.88
C PHE A 119 7.24 -4.35 22.50
N GLN A 120 6.63 -3.79 21.45
CA GLN A 120 6.86 -4.19 20.06
C GLN A 120 7.35 -3.05 19.15
N ALA A 121 7.69 -1.88 19.71
CA ALA A 121 8.04 -0.72 18.88
C ALA A 121 9.27 -0.97 17.98
N HIS A 122 10.25 -1.74 18.46
CA HIS A 122 11.45 -2.13 17.69
C HIS A 122 11.14 -3.04 16.48
N LEU A 123 9.96 -3.70 16.46
CA LEU A 123 9.50 -4.52 15.33
C LEU A 123 8.79 -3.70 14.25
N ASP A 124 8.52 -2.41 14.52
CA ASP A 124 7.86 -1.53 13.56
C ASP A 124 8.79 -1.25 12.35
N PRO A 125 8.35 -1.50 11.10
CA PRO A 125 9.13 -1.22 9.90
C PRO A 125 9.56 0.24 9.71
N HIS A 126 8.84 1.21 10.29
CA HIS A 126 9.25 2.61 10.28
C HIS A 126 10.49 2.84 11.15
N LYS A 127 10.70 1.99 12.16
CA LYS A 127 11.86 2.04 13.06
C LYS A 127 13.02 1.17 12.60
N GLY A 128 12.89 0.45 11.48
CA GLY A 128 14.01 -0.31 10.90
C GLY A 128 15.21 0.59 10.55
N ASN A 129 14.99 1.88 10.30
CA ASN A 129 16.06 2.87 10.07
C ASN A 129 16.80 3.31 11.35
N PHE A 130 16.35 2.88 12.53
CA PHE A 130 17.06 3.15 13.79
C PHE A 130 18.32 2.30 13.90
N LEU A 131 18.40 1.21 13.12
CA LEU A 131 19.65 0.52 12.90
C LEU A 131 20.53 1.32 11.93
N ASP A 132 21.73 1.66 12.41
CA ASP A 132 22.73 2.41 11.67
C ASP A 132 23.05 1.72 10.33
N HIS A 133 22.92 2.47 9.24
CA HIS A 133 23.11 2.01 7.87
C HIS A 133 24.52 1.44 7.65
N ASP A 134 25.52 2.06 8.27
CA ASP A 134 26.92 1.70 8.04
C ASP A 134 27.29 0.35 8.70
N LEU A 135 26.49 -0.11 9.67
CA LEU A 135 26.63 -1.47 10.22
C LEU A 135 26.11 -2.56 9.28
N LEU A 136 25.32 -2.19 8.27
CA LEU A 136 24.74 -3.13 7.31
C LEU A 136 25.56 -3.23 6.03
N PHE A 137 26.11 -2.11 5.55
CA PHE A 137 26.83 -2.04 4.27
C PHE A 137 28.30 -1.64 4.39
N GLY A 138 28.73 -1.15 5.56
CA GLY A 138 30.11 -0.75 5.83
C GLY A 138 30.96 -1.84 6.48
N LYS A 139 32.18 -1.48 6.84
CA LYS A 139 33.08 -2.35 7.63
C LYS A 139 32.58 -2.39 9.07
N LEU A 140 32.33 -3.60 9.58
CA LEU A 140 31.95 -3.79 10.99
C LEU A 140 33.10 -3.39 11.93
N PRO A 141 32.79 -2.73 13.07
CA PRO A 141 33.74 -2.49 14.14
C PRO A 141 34.36 -3.79 14.69
N ASP A 142 35.61 -3.70 15.14
CA ASP A 142 36.29 -4.82 15.81
C ASP A 142 35.53 -5.22 17.08
N GLY A 143 35.39 -6.53 17.31
CA GLY A 143 34.67 -7.10 18.45
C GLY A 143 33.18 -7.39 18.21
N ILE A 144 32.63 -7.10 17.02
CA ILE A 144 31.32 -7.61 16.60
C ILE A 144 31.51 -8.95 15.88
N GLU A 145 30.80 -9.98 16.33
CA GLU A 145 30.73 -11.28 15.65
C GLU A 145 29.30 -11.52 15.17
N LEU A 146 29.12 -11.83 13.89
CA LEU A 146 27.80 -12.07 13.33
C LEU A 146 27.35 -13.50 13.56
N ALA A 147 26.14 -13.67 14.07
CA ALA A 147 25.46 -14.94 13.99
C ALA A 147 24.99 -15.20 12.55
N PRO A 148 24.92 -16.46 12.11
CA PRO A 148 24.34 -16.78 10.81
C PRO A 148 22.89 -16.26 10.68
N PRO A 149 22.53 -15.59 9.57
CA PRO A 149 21.21 -14.97 9.43
C PRO A 149 20.06 -15.98 9.56
N ALA A 150 19.00 -15.61 10.26
CA ALA A 150 17.75 -16.35 10.32
C ALA A 150 16.61 -15.40 10.65
N SER A 151 15.38 -15.83 10.39
CA SER A 151 14.20 -15.19 10.96
C SER A 151 13.76 -15.92 12.23
N PRO A 152 13.08 -15.28 13.19
CA PRO A 152 12.50 -15.98 14.32
C PRO A 152 11.41 -16.95 13.83
N LYS A 153 11.22 -18.07 14.54
CA LYS A 153 9.99 -18.88 14.39
C LYS A 153 8.77 -18.00 14.63
N ARG A 154 7.76 -18.12 13.77
CA ARG A 154 6.60 -17.21 13.82
C ARG A 154 5.35 -17.80 13.20
N ILE A 155 4.22 -17.28 13.66
CA ILE A 155 2.95 -17.29 12.96
C ILE A 155 2.63 -15.84 12.62
N TRP A 156 2.39 -15.55 11.36
CA TRP A 156 2.20 -14.17 10.92
C TRP A 156 0.92 -14.07 10.10
N ARG A 157 0.11 -13.05 10.35
CA ARG A 157 -1.23 -12.95 9.75
C ARG A 157 -1.13 -12.88 8.24
N VAL A 158 -2.03 -13.59 7.54
CA VAL A 158 -2.16 -13.48 6.08
C VAL A 158 -2.48 -12.02 5.75
N THR A 159 -1.81 -11.46 4.74
CA THR A 159 -2.00 -10.05 4.38
C THR A 159 -3.46 -9.78 4.02
N PRO A 160 -4.01 -8.60 4.35
CA PRO A 160 -5.38 -8.25 4.01
C PRO A 160 -5.73 -8.52 2.55
N GLN A 161 -4.91 -8.02 1.62
CA GLN A 161 -5.16 -8.20 0.19
C GLN A 161 -5.15 -9.65 -0.26
N GLU A 162 -4.29 -10.47 0.33
CA GLU A 162 -4.30 -11.89 0.06
C GLU A 162 -5.58 -12.57 0.54
N HIS A 163 -5.94 -12.38 1.82
CA HIS A 163 -7.14 -12.98 2.39
C HIS A 163 -8.38 -12.61 1.56
N ILE A 164 -8.48 -11.34 1.18
CA ILE A 164 -9.54 -10.80 0.33
C ILE A 164 -9.58 -11.48 -1.03
N THR A 165 -8.42 -11.67 -1.66
CA THR A 165 -8.32 -12.30 -2.97
C THR A 165 -8.72 -13.77 -2.89
N ARG A 166 -8.31 -14.49 -1.84
CA ARG A 166 -8.74 -15.87 -1.55
C ARG A 166 -10.27 -15.98 -1.50
N LEU A 167 -10.90 -15.10 -0.72
CA LEU A 167 -12.36 -15.08 -0.60
C LEU A 167 -13.04 -14.71 -1.92
N ASN A 168 -12.47 -13.79 -2.69
CA ASN A 168 -13.02 -13.40 -3.99
C ASN A 168 -13.01 -14.56 -5.00
N GLU A 169 -11.98 -15.41 -5.02
CA GLU A 169 -11.88 -16.57 -5.92
C GLU A 169 -12.95 -17.65 -5.64
N LEU A 170 -13.51 -17.68 -4.42
CA LEU A 170 -14.61 -18.61 -4.08
C LEU A 170 -15.94 -18.23 -4.75
N ILE A 171 -16.14 -16.94 -5.04
CA ILE A 171 -17.46 -16.40 -5.39
C ILE A 171 -17.50 -15.71 -6.75
N ASN A 172 -16.35 -15.34 -7.31
CA ASN A 172 -16.22 -14.69 -8.60
C ASN A 172 -15.32 -15.51 -9.53
N THR A 173 -15.72 -15.57 -10.81
CA THR A 173 -14.87 -16.12 -11.87
C THR A 173 -14.21 -14.95 -12.58
N GLU A 174 -12.95 -14.68 -12.23
CA GLU A 174 -12.09 -13.77 -13.01
C GLU A 174 -11.37 -14.56 -14.11
N PRO A 175 -11.06 -13.92 -15.25
CA PRO A 175 -10.28 -14.57 -16.31
C PRO A 175 -8.85 -14.84 -15.84
N GLU A 176 -8.19 -15.80 -16.49
CA GLU A 176 -6.75 -16.02 -16.34
C GLU A 176 -5.97 -14.78 -16.79
N TYR A 177 -4.75 -14.65 -16.27
CA TYR A 177 -3.89 -13.53 -16.61
C TYR A 177 -3.40 -13.62 -18.05
N ASP A 178 -3.65 -12.57 -18.82
CA ASP A 178 -3.18 -12.41 -20.20
C ASP A 178 -2.04 -11.37 -20.21
N PRO A 179 -0.78 -11.76 -20.45
CA PRO A 179 0.35 -10.84 -20.48
C PRO A 179 0.26 -9.80 -21.61
N GLU A 180 -0.51 -10.07 -22.67
CA GLU A 180 -0.76 -9.10 -23.75
C GLU A 180 -1.81 -8.05 -23.34
N LYS A 181 -2.58 -8.32 -22.28
CA LYS A 181 -3.62 -7.44 -21.74
C LYS A 181 -3.52 -7.31 -20.22
N PRO A 182 -2.38 -6.85 -19.69
CA PRO A 182 -2.10 -6.83 -18.26
C PRO A 182 -2.98 -5.84 -17.48
N GLY A 183 -3.69 -4.95 -18.20
CA GLY A 183 -4.66 -4.01 -17.66
C GLY A 183 -6.07 -4.55 -17.47
N ILE A 184 -6.37 -5.77 -17.90
CA ILE A 184 -7.64 -6.42 -17.59
C ILE A 184 -7.52 -7.04 -16.20
N ARG A 185 -8.54 -6.87 -15.36
CA ARG A 185 -8.58 -7.50 -14.04
C ARG A 185 -8.68 -9.02 -14.21
N THR A 186 -7.77 -9.73 -13.58
CA THR A 186 -7.60 -11.19 -13.73
C THR A 186 -7.45 -11.86 -12.37
N ARG A 187 -7.58 -13.18 -12.33
CA ARG A 187 -7.38 -13.99 -11.12
C ARG A 187 -6.12 -13.61 -10.37
N GLY A 188 -6.23 -13.52 -9.05
CA GLY A 188 -5.13 -13.16 -8.17
C GLY A 188 -4.76 -11.68 -8.13
N ASP A 189 -5.44 -10.80 -8.86
CA ASP A 189 -5.22 -9.36 -8.74
C ASP A 189 -5.70 -8.80 -7.40
N THR A 190 -5.06 -7.69 -6.99
CA THR A 190 -5.55 -6.85 -5.89
C THR A 190 -7.01 -6.47 -6.08
N VAL A 191 -7.83 -6.73 -5.07
CA VAL A 191 -9.23 -6.33 -5.05
C VAL A 191 -9.31 -4.87 -4.58
N PRO A 192 -9.87 -3.96 -5.39
CA PRO A 192 -9.97 -2.55 -5.04
C PRO A 192 -10.96 -2.33 -3.88
N THR A 193 -10.60 -1.42 -2.99
CA THR A 193 -11.45 -0.88 -1.92
C THR A 193 -12.29 0.29 -2.42
N ASN A 194 -13.37 0.61 -1.69
CA ASN A 194 -14.20 1.77 -2.00
C ASN A 194 -13.53 3.07 -1.52
N HIS A 195 -14.18 4.23 -1.77
CA HIS A 195 -13.64 5.54 -1.39
C HIS A 195 -13.42 5.71 0.13
N GLY A 196 -14.18 5.01 0.97
CA GLY A 196 -14.00 5.00 2.42
C GLY A 196 -12.97 3.99 2.91
N GLY A 197 -12.19 3.37 2.01
CA GLY A 197 -11.25 2.31 2.34
C GLY A 197 -11.92 0.97 2.68
N GLU A 198 -13.25 0.90 2.68
CA GLU A 198 -13.94 -0.35 2.98
C GLU A 198 -13.85 -1.29 1.77
N LEU A 199 -13.52 -2.53 2.05
CA LEU A 199 -13.60 -3.58 1.06
C LEU A 199 -15.03 -4.08 0.91
N LYS A 200 -15.46 -4.23 -0.35
CA LYS A 200 -16.72 -4.86 -0.73
C LYS A 200 -16.43 -6.05 -1.63
N LEU A 201 -16.59 -7.28 -1.12
CA LEU A 201 -16.57 -8.49 -1.93
C LEU A 201 -17.89 -8.58 -2.68
N TYR A 202 -17.89 -8.33 -3.99
CA TYR A 202 -19.12 -8.27 -4.78
C TYR A 202 -19.57 -9.66 -5.25
N PHE A 203 -20.76 -10.10 -4.83
CA PHE A 203 -21.49 -11.26 -5.28
C PHE A 203 -22.16 -11.02 -6.64
N GLY A 204 -21.86 -11.87 -7.62
CA GLY A 204 -22.70 -12.01 -8.82
C GLY A 204 -22.83 -10.73 -9.65
N ALA A 205 -21.90 -9.78 -9.49
CA ALA A 205 -21.95 -8.50 -10.18
C ALA A 205 -21.81 -8.64 -11.71
N ASP A 206 -21.25 -9.76 -12.16
CA ASP A 206 -21.21 -10.22 -13.56
C ASP A 206 -22.55 -10.76 -14.08
N ARG A 207 -23.51 -11.09 -13.20
CA ARG A 207 -24.90 -11.42 -13.56
C ARG A 207 -25.80 -10.20 -13.58
N ILE A 208 -25.38 -9.04 -13.05
CA ILE A 208 -26.22 -7.84 -13.04
C ILE A 208 -26.34 -7.29 -14.47
N ILE A 209 -27.53 -7.38 -15.04
CA ILE A 209 -27.83 -6.88 -16.39
C ILE A 209 -28.52 -5.51 -16.37
N LYS A 210 -29.13 -5.15 -15.24
CA LYS A 210 -29.75 -3.85 -15.03
C LYS A 210 -29.71 -3.48 -13.55
N TRP A 211 -29.57 -2.19 -13.27
CA TRP A 211 -29.77 -1.64 -11.94
C TRP A 211 -30.43 -0.27 -11.98
N GLN A 212 -30.99 0.16 -10.86
CA GLN A 212 -31.52 1.51 -10.67
C GLN A 212 -30.88 2.16 -9.42
N GLY A 213 -30.51 3.44 -9.52
CA GLY A 213 -29.86 4.15 -8.42
C GLY A 213 -28.33 4.03 -8.42
N GLY A 214 -27.67 4.73 -7.49
CA GLY A 214 -26.21 4.90 -7.47
C GLY A 214 -25.43 3.81 -6.73
N THR A 215 -26.10 2.83 -6.11
CA THR A 215 -25.50 2.04 -5.01
C THR A 215 -25.71 0.52 -5.12
N VAL A 216 -25.52 -0.04 -6.32
CA VAL A 216 -25.43 -1.51 -6.54
C VAL A 216 -24.48 -2.17 -5.55
N ALA A 217 -23.35 -1.50 -5.30
CA ALA A 217 -22.30 -1.95 -4.40
C ALA A 217 -22.78 -2.28 -2.98
N TYR A 218 -23.88 -1.71 -2.48
CA TYR A 218 -24.34 -1.99 -1.11
C TYR A 218 -25.20 -3.25 -1.02
N ALA A 219 -25.90 -3.63 -2.08
CA ALA A 219 -26.79 -4.79 -2.07
C ALA A 219 -26.09 -6.06 -2.52
N THR A 220 -25.05 -5.96 -3.35
CA THR A 220 -24.33 -7.13 -3.90
C THR A 220 -23.01 -7.40 -3.23
N SER A 221 -22.70 -6.81 -2.08
CA SER A 221 -21.42 -7.06 -1.43
C SER A 221 -21.56 -7.69 -0.06
N VAL A 222 -20.59 -8.52 0.31
CA VAL A 222 -20.26 -8.67 1.73
C VAL A 222 -19.84 -7.28 2.23
N LYS A 223 -20.76 -6.62 2.94
CA LYS A 223 -20.51 -5.29 3.51
C LYS A 223 -19.47 -5.41 4.59
N SER A 224 -18.56 -4.43 4.61
CA SER A 224 -17.60 -4.26 5.70
C SER A 224 -16.92 -5.60 5.98
N VAL A 225 -16.36 -6.25 4.94
CA VAL A 225 -15.30 -7.23 5.17
C VAL A 225 -14.21 -6.39 5.77
N PRO A 226 -14.14 -6.33 7.10
CA PRO A 226 -13.45 -5.23 7.68
C PRO A 226 -11.98 -5.60 7.47
N VAL A 227 -11.15 -4.60 7.21
CA VAL A 227 -9.71 -4.82 7.10
C VAL A 227 -9.14 -5.07 8.51
N VAL A 228 -9.89 -5.76 9.37
CA VAL A 228 -9.57 -6.24 10.71
C VAL A 228 -8.26 -7.01 10.72
N LEU A 229 -7.86 -7.50 9.55
CA LEU A 229 -6.58 -8.13 9.25
C LEU A 229 -5.40 -7.16 9.02
N SER A 230 -5.62 -5.84 9.07
CA SER A 230 -4.60 -4.82 8.80
C SER A 230 -4.17 -4.05 10.03
N SER A 231 -2.96 -3.51 9.94
CA SER A 231 -2.47 -2.51 10.87
C SER A 231 -3.24 -1.20 10.71
N ALA A 232 -3.39 -0.42 11.79
CA ALA A 232 -3.96 0.93 11.74
C ALA A 232 -3.08 1.95 10.97
N ARG A 233 -2.14 1.46 10.15
CA ARG A 233 -1.20 2.27 9.37
C ARG A 233 -1.93 2.91 8.20
N LYS A 234 -1.52 4.13 7.86
CA LYS A 234 -1.99 4.88 6.70
C LYS A 234 -0.91 5.08 5.63
N HIS A 235 0.34 4.67 5.91
CA HIS A 235 1.52 4.88 5.07
C HIS A 235 2.55 3.76 5.31
N GLY A 236 3.32 3.41 4.29
CA GLY A 236 4.39 2.44 4.34
C GLY A 236 3.92 1.00 4.14
N PHE A 237 4.62 0.06 4.79
CA PHE A 237 4.27 -1.37 4.74
C PHE A 237 3.00 -1.68 5.56
N GLU A 238 1.84 -1.27 5.05
CA GLU A 238 0.53 -1.53 5.67
C GLU A 238 0.20 -3.03 5.78
N ASN A 239 0.70 -3.83 4.82
CA ASN A 239 0.59 -5.28 4.81
C ASN A 239 1.72 -5.99 5.58
N TYR A 240 2.46 -5.25 6.39
CA TYR A 240 3.52 -5.83 7.20
C TYR A 240 2.91 -6.73 8.28
N PRO A 241 3.33 -8.00 8.36
CA PRO A 241 2.65 -9.00 9.18
C PRO A 241 3.16 -8.94 10.63
N ASN A 242 2.70 -7.92 11.37
CA ASN A 242 3.04 -7.70 12.78
C ASN A 242 1.98 -8.24 13.77
N PHE A 243 0.93 -8.91 13.27
CA PHE A 243 -0.15 -9.44 14.11
C PHE A 243 -0.10 -10.96 14.17
N HIS A 244 -0.35 -11.49 15.37
CA HIS A 244 -0.38 -12.91 15.67
C HIS A 244 -1.64 -13.33 16.46
N THR A 245 -2.64 -12.44 16.56
CA THR A 245 -3.88 -12.68 17.32
C THR A 245 -5.13 -12.37 16.50
N VAL A 246 -6.22 -13.06 16.82
CA VAL A 246 -7.59 -12.71 16.41
C VAL A 246 -8.45 -12.62 17.67
N ASN A 247 -9.11 -11.49 17.90
CA ASN A 247 -9.96 -11.32 19.08
C ASN A 247 -11.41 -11.82 18.82
N SER A 248 -12.23 -11.90 19.87
CA SER A 248 -13.58 -12.48 19.80
C SER A 248 -14.54 -11.71 18.88
N ALA A 249 -14.41 -10.38 18.79
CA ALA A 249 -15.22 -9.57 17.89
C ALA A 249 -14.83 -9.82 16.43
N GLU A 250 -13.55 -10.05 16.16
CA GLU A 250 -13.04 -10.39 14.83
C GLU A 250 -13.48 -11.79 14.42
N ALA A 251 -13.37 -12.78 15.32
CA ALA A 251 -13.77 -14.16 15.07
C ALA A 251 -15.27 -14.26 14.72
N THR A 252 -16.14 -13.56 15.46
CA THR A 252 -17.58 -13.48 15.18
C THR A 252 -17.85 -12.89 13.78
N GLN A 253 -17.11 -11.84 13.41
CA GLN A 253 -17.25 -11.22 12.08
C GLN A 253 -16.79 -12.16 10.96
N ILE A 254 -15.68 -12.88 11.15
CA ILE A 254 -15.17 -13.86 10.20
C ILE A 254 -16.20 -14.97 9.97
N LEU A 255 -16.78 -15.53 11.03
CA LEU A 255 -17.80 -16.58 10.93
C LEU A 255 -19.04 -16.10 10.17
N GLY A 256 -19.55 -14.91 10.49
CA GLY A 256 -20.69 -14.35 9.77
C GLY A 256 -20.41 -14.15 8.27
N LYS A 257 -19.18 -13.75 7.91
CA LYS A 257 -18.79 -13.62 6.49
C LYS A 257 -18.56 -14.96 5.81
N ALA A 258 -18.04 -15.95 6.53
CA ALA A 258 -17.87 -17.30 6.03
C ALA A 258 -19.23 -17.90 5.63
N GLU A 259 -20.24 -17.71 6.48
CA GLU A 259 -21.61 -18.16 6.19
C GLU A 259 -22.19 -17.46 4.95
N ASP A 260 -22.08 -16.12 4.85
CA ASP A 260 -22.52 -15.36 3.67
C ASP A 260 -21.88 -15.92 2.37
N ILE A 261 -20.58 -16.20 2.41
CA ILE A 261 -19.82 -16.75 1.28
C ILE A 261 -20.29 -18.17 0.94
N LEU A 262 -20.43 -19.05 1.93
CA LEU A 262 -20.85 -20.43 1.73
C LEU A 262 -22.30 -20.51 1.19
N ARG A 263 -23.22 -19.68 1.71
CA ARG A 263 -24.59 -19.57 1.18
C ARG A 263 -24.59 -19.06 -0.26
N TYR A 264 -23.71 -18.14 -0.62
CA TYR A 264 -23.54 -17.72 -2.02
C TYR A 264 -22.93 -18.84 -2.90
N MET A 265 -21.98 -19.61 -2.39
CA MET A 265 -21.45 -20.81 -3.07
C MET A 265 -22.52 -21.89 -3.25
N ALA A 266 -23.49 -21.99 -2.36
CA ALA A 266 -24.64 -22.89 -2.49
C ALA A 266 -25.68 -22.36 -3.49
N TYR A 267 -26.14 -21.13 -3.34
CA TYR A 267 -27.36 -20.65 -4.01
C TYR A 267 -27.13 -19.56 -5.05
N GLY A 268 -25.93 -18.98 -5.11
CA GLY A 268 -25.65 -17.80 -5.94
C GLY A 268 -26.48 -16.58 -5.51
N PRO A 269 -26.89 -15.70 -6.45
CA PRO A 269 -27.70 -14.52 -6.14
C PRO A 269 -29.03 -14.80 -5.43
N LEU A 270 -29.56 -16.04 -5.48
CA LEU A 270 -30.76 -16.42 -4.72
C LEU A 270 -30.58 -16.29 -3.20
N SER A 271 -29.34 -16.23 -2.71
CA SER A 271 -29.04 -15.91 -1.31
C SER A 271 -29.36 -14.45 -0.93
N ILE A 272 -29.48 -13.54 -1.91
CA ILE A 272 -29.59 -12.09 -1.69
C ILE A 272 -30.68 -11.40 -2.52
N ALA A 273 -31.27 -12.10 -3.49
CA ALA A 273 -32.23 -11.58 -4.46
C ALA A 273 -33.50 -12.42 -4.48
N ASN A 274 -34.64 -11.76 -4.67
CA ASN A 274 -35.92 -12.45 -4.80
C ASN A 274 -36.02 -13.17 -6.16
N PRO A 275 -36.81 -14.25 -6.27
CA PRO A 275 -36.95 -15.03 -7.51
C PRO A 275 -37.32 -14.18 -8.75
N GLU A 276 -38.19 -13.19 -8.58
CA GLU A 276 -38.63 -12.30 -9.66
C GLU A 276 -37.51 -11.41 -10.24
N GLN A 277 -36.40 -11.25 -9.52
CA GLN A 277 -35.25 -10.47 -9.96
C GLN A 277 -34.29 -11.25 -10.85
N ILE A 278 -34.48 -12.57 -10.96
CA ILE A 278 -33.63 -13.46 -11.75
C ILE A 278 -34.30 -13.67 -13.12
N THR A 279 -33.96 -12.82 -14.09
CA THR A 279 -34.54 -12.82 -15.43
C THR A 279 -33.51 -12.34 -16.46
N ASP A 280 -33.55 -12.89 -17.68
CA ASP A 280 -32.74 -12.39 -18.80
C ASP A 280 -33.44 -11.28 -19.59
N ASP A 281 -34.74 -11.05 -19.35
CA ASP A 281 -35.49 -9.90 -19.87
C ASP A 281 -35.79 -8.92 -18.72
N PRO A 282 -35.05 -7.80 -18.60
CA PRO A 282 -35.30 -6.81 -17.56
C PRO A 282 -36.69 -6.17 -17.61
N ALA A 283 -37.40 -6.25 -18.75
CA ALA A 283 -38.74 -5.69 -18.88
C ALA A 283 -39.79 -6.51 -18.11
N THR A 284 -39.54 -7.79 -17.80
CA THR A 284 -40.45 -8.60 -16.99
C THR A 284 -40.47 -8.11 -15.54
N TYR A 285 -39.30 -7.82 -14.97
CA TYR A 285 -39.18 -7.28 -13.62
C TYR A 285 -39.79 -5.88 -13.49
N GLU A 286 -39.65 -5.04 -14.52
CA GLU A 286 -40.23 -3.68 -14.55
C GLU A 286 -41.75 -3.65 -14.32
N LYS A 287 -42.47 -4.73 -14.68
CA LYS A 287 -43.93 -4.82 -14.53
C LYS A 287 -44.38 -5.08 -13.10
N ILE A 288 -43.53 -5.75 -12.31
CA ILE A 288 -43.87 -6.29 -10.98
C ILE A 288 -43.08 -5.63 -9.86
N ARG A 289 -42.02 -4.89 -10.18
CA ARG A 289 -41.21 -4.20 -9.18
C ARG A 289 -42.01 -3.15 -8.40
N PRO A 290 -41.68 -2.90 -7.12
CA PRO A 290 -42.31 -1.86 -6.34
C PRO A 290 -42.12 -0.47 -6.99
N LYS A 291 -43.17 0.36 -6.99
CA LYS A 291 -43.11 1.74 -7.49
C LYS A 291 -42.62 2.67 -6.37
N GLY A 292 -41.45 3.30 -6.54
CA GLY A 292 -40.88 4.21 -5.54
C GLY A 292 -39.38 4.44 -5.70
N ASP A 293 -38.76 5.04 -4.69
CA ASP A 293 -37.29 5.15 -4.60
C ASP A 293 -36.70 3.82 -4.13
N LEU A 294 -36.06 3.10 -5.05
CA LEU A 294 -35.45 1.80 -4.77
C LEU A 294 -33.94 1.89 -4.50
N ARG A 295 -33.38 3.10 -4.35
CA ARG A 295 -31.92 3.27 -4.19
C ARG A 295 -31.38 2.48 -2.99
N GLY A 296 -30.42 1.60 -3.26
CA GLY A 296 -29.71 0.83 -2.23
C GLY A 296 -30.42 -0.45 -1.75
N LEU A 297 -31.62 -0.75 -2.25
CA LEU A 297 -32.33 -1.99 -1.93
C LEU A 297 -31.92 -3.13 -2.88
N PRO A 298 -31.95 -4.41 -2.44
CA PRO A 298 -31.75 -5.56 -3.34
C PRO A 298 -32.67 -5.53 -4.56
N THR A 299 -33.92 -5.06 -4.40
CA THR A 299 -34.92 -4.84 -5.47
C THR A 299 -34.49 -3.83 -6.56
N ALA A 300 -33.39 -3.12 -6.35
CA ALA A 300 -32.82 -2.23 -7.37
C ALA A 300 -32.03 -2.98 -8.46
N LEU A 301 -31.89 -4.31 -8.37
CA LEU A 301 -31.01 -5.12 -9.20
C LEU A 301 -31.78 -6.19 -9.97
N VAL A 302 -31.35 -6.43 -11.21
CA VAL A 302 -31.84 -7.53 -12.03
C VAL A 302 -30.66 -8.40 -12.45
N TYR A 303 -30.74 -9.69 -12.14
CA TYR A 303 -29.70 -10.66 -12.43
C TYR A 303 -30.10 -11.56 -13.59
N SER A 304 -29.16 -11.81 -14.51
CA SER A 304 -29.29 -12.84 -15.53
C SER A 304 -29.50 -14.21 -14.90
N THR A 305 -30.25 -15.08 -15.57
CA THR A 305 -30.47 -16.48 -15.13
C THR A 305 -29.20 -17.33 -15.25
N LYS A 306 -28.23 -16.89 -16.07
CA LYS A 306 -26.98 -17.60 -16.34
C LYS A 306 -26.12 -17.74 -15.09
N VAL A 307 -25.71 -18.96 -14.77
CA VAL A 307 -24.72 -19.23 -13.72
C VAL A 307 -23.33 -18.93 -14.25
N LYS A 308 -22.63 -17.98 -13.61
CA LYS A 308 -21.26 -17.57 -13.98
C LYS A 308 -20.23 -17.75 -12.85
N ARG A 309 -20.70 -18.04 -11.63
CA ARG A 309 -19.84 -18.36 -10.47
C ARG A 309 -19.26 -19.77 -10.61
N PRO A 310 -18.16 -20.09 -9.90
CA PRO A 310 -17.69 -21.47 -9.79
C PRO A 310 -18.77 -22.37 -9.14
N LEU A 311 -18.98 -23.56 -9.70
CA LEU A 311 -19.76 -24.61 -9.05
C LEU A 311 -18.80 -25.45 -8.20
N THR A 312 -19.07 -25.53 -6.90
CA THR A 312 -18.19 -26.14 -5.90
C THR A 312 -18.88 -27.33 -5.24
N PRO A 313 -18.16 -28.19 -4.51
CA PRO A 313 -18.79 -29.27 -3.74
C PRO A 313 -19.87 -28.79 -2.76
N VAL A 314 -19.79 -27.54 -2.27
CA VAL A 314 -20.84 -26.93 -1.43
C VAL A 314 -22.18 -26.81 -2.19
N TYR A 315 -22.15 -26.47 -3.48
CA TYR A 315 -23.35 -26.49 -4.33
C TYR A 315 -23.93 -27.90 -4.47
N GLU A 316 -23.06 -28.91 -4.66
CA GLU A 316 -23.46 -30.30 -4.81
C GLU A 316 -24.11 -30.83 -3.52
N VAL A 317 -23.52 -30.54 -2.36
CA VAL A 317 -24.07 -30.85 -1.03
C VAL A 317 -25.49 -30.30 -0.88
N MET A 318 -25.71 -29.03 -1.23
CA MET A 318 -27.03 -28.41 -1.09
C MET A 318 -28.04 -28.97 -2.10
N LYS A 319 -27.61 -29.27 -3.33
CA LYS A 319 -28.47 -29.85 -4.37
C LYS A 319 -28.88 -31.29 -4.09
N ALA A 320 -28.05 -32.07 -3.40
CA ALA A 320 -28.33 -33.49 -3.12
C ALA A 320 -29.57 -33.67 -2.23
N SER A 321 -30.47 -34.58 -2.59
CA SER A 321 -31.65 -34.89 -1.76
C SER A 321 -31.28 -35.67 -0.48
N GLN A 322 -30.26 -36.52 -0.56
CA GLN A 322 -29.66 -37.24 0.56
C GLN A 322 -28.18 -36.93 0.64
N LEU A 323 -27.66 -36.83 1.86
CA LEU A 323 -26.28 -36.46 2.12
C LEU A 323 -25.44 -37.73 2.27
N SER A 324 -24.36 -37.86 1.48
CA SER A 324 -23.34 -38.89 1.67
C SER A 324 -22.12 -38.31 2.38
N GLU A 325 -21.43 -39.15 3.13
CA GLU A 325 -20.18 -38.79 3.79
C GLU A 325 -19.10 -38.38 2.79
N ASP A 326 -18.98 -39.06 1.64
CA ASP A 326 -18.07 -38.68 0.54
C ASP A 326 -18.31 -37.25 0.07
N LEU A 327 -19.57 -36.85 -0.07
CA LEU A 327 -19.92 -35.51 -0.54
C LEU A 327 -19.57 -34.44 0.51
N LEU A 328 -19.77 -34.74 1.79
CA LEU A 328 -19.32 -33.88 2.90
C LEU A 328 -17.80 -33.78 2.94
N LEU A 329 -17.09 -34.90 2.83
CA LEU A 329 -15.63 -34.96 2.84
C LEU A 329 -15.04 -34.12 1.70
N ARG A 330 -15.60 -34.21 0.49
CA ARG A 330 -15.22 -33.36 -0.65
C ARG A 330 -15.45 -31.88 -0.37
N ALA A 331 -16.54 -31.50 0.31
CA ALA A 331 -16.82 -30.12 0.67
C ALA A 331 -15.85 -29.58 1.74
N VAL A 332 -15.59 -30.36 2.79
CA VAL A 332 -14.60 -30.02 3.82
C VAL A 332 -13.22 -29.84 3.20
N ASN A 333 -12.75 -30.81 2.41
CA ASN A 333 -11.45 -30.75 1.75
C ASN A 333 -11.32 -29.54 0.81
N TYR A 334 -12.36 -29.27 0.01
CA TYR A 334 -12.38 -28.12 -0.89
C TYR A 334 -12.28 -26.78 -0.15
N VAL A 335 -13.10 -26.60 0.90
CA VAL A 335 -13.11 -25.35 1.67
C VAL A 335 -11.78 -25.17 2.40
N PHE A 336 -11.26 -26.23 3.02
CA PHE A 336 -9.96 -26.21 3.71
C PHE A 336 -8.84 -25.80 2.77
N GLU A 337 -8.70 -26.45 1.62
CA GLU A 337 -7.64 -26.12 0.67
C GLU A 337 -7.79 -24.70 0.11
N ALA A 338 -9.03 -24.26 -0.14
CA ALA A 338 -9.27 -22.92 -0.69
C ALA A 338 -8.87 -21.79 0.27
N VAL A 339 -9.03 -21.99 1.58
CA VAL A 339 -8.69 -20.95 2.58
C VAL A 339 -7.27 -21.09 3.14
N THR A 340 -6.67 -22.29 3.15
CA THR A 340 -5.32 -22.54 3.69
C THR A 340 -4.21 -22.70 2.64
N PHE A 341 -4.57 -22.95 1.37
CA PHE A 341 -3.67 -23.26 0.25
C PHE A 341 -2.87 -24.56 0.37
N ARG A 342 -3.19 -25.43 1.33
CA ARG A 342 -2.64 -26.78 1.46
C ARG A 342 -3.78 -27.79 1.67
N PRO A 343 -3.57 -29.07 1.36
CA PRO A 343 -4.51 -30.10 1.78
C PRO A 343 -4.55 -30.20 3.32
N PRO A 344 -5.70 -30.59 3.89
CA PRO A 344 -5.78 -30.96 5.29
C PRO A 344 -4.98 -32.23 5.56
N THR A 345 -4.44 -32.35 6.76
CA THR A 345 -3.96 -33.63 7.29
C THR A 345 -5.15 -34.55 7.56
N GLU A 346 -4.91 -35.87 7.68
CA GLU A 346 -5.97 -36.85 8.00
C GLU A 346 -6.72 -36.45 9.28
N LYS A 347 -5.98 -36.04 10.32
CA LYS A 347 -6.56 -35.59 11.59
C LYS A 347 -7.41 -34.33 11.45
N GLU A 348 -6.95 -33.33 10.68
CA GLU A 348 -7.73 -32.11 10.43
C GLU A 348 -9.01 -32.43 9.65
N LEU A 349 -8.91 -33.30 8.64
CA LEU A 349 -10.05 -33.73 7.84
C LEU A 349 -11.11 -34.44 8.68
N GLU A 350 -10.70 -35.41 9.52
CA GLU A 350 -11.58 -36.12 10.46
C GLU A 350 -12.26 -35.15 11.45
N GLN A 351 -11.50 -34.19 11.99
CA GLN A 351 -12.04 -33.21 12.94
C GLN A 351 -13.10 -32.31 12.30
N TYR A 352 -12.84 -31.75 11.12
CA TYR A 352 -13.80 -30.89 10.45
C TYR A 352 -15.01 -31.65 9.90
N LEU A 353 -14.83 -32.90 9.49
CA LEU A 353 -15.93 -33.79 9.13
C LEU A 353 -16.83 -34.04 10.34
N LEU A 354 -16.25 -34.39 11.49
CA LEU A 354 -17.00 -34.60 12.73
C LEU A 354 -17.79 -33.35 13.14
N VAL A 355 -17.14 -32.18 13.17
CA VAL A 355 -17.78 -30.90 13.50
C VAL A 355 -18.97 -30.62 12.57
N THR A 356 -18.80 -30.88 11.26
CA THR A 356 -19.86 -30.67 10.27
C THR A 356 -21.01 -31.64 10.45
N SER A 357 -20.73 -32.93 10.67
CA SER A 357 -21.73 -33.97 10.88
C SER A 357 -22.54 -33.72 12.17
N GLU A 358 -21.89 -33.38 13.28
CA GLU A 358 -22.59 -33.05 14.53
C GLU A 358 -23.48 -31.80 14.39
N ALA A 359 -23.02 -30.79 13.65
CA ALA A 359 -23.83 -29.61 13.39
C ALA A 359 -25.09 -29.98 12.58
N ILE A 360 -24.96 -30.85 11.57
CA ILE A 360 -26.09 -31.37 10.78
C ILE A 360 -27.09 -32.13 11.64
N GLU A 361 -26.62 -32.98 12.56
CA GLU A 361 -27.51 -33.71 13.48
C GLU A 361 -28.30 -32.76 14.40
N LYS A 362 -27.68 -31.67 14.85
CA LYS A 362 -28.27 -30.75 15.83
C LYS A 362 -29.25 -29.75 15.21
N VAL A 363 -28.92 -29.18 14.04
CA VAL A 363 -29.69 -28.07 13.44
C VAL A 363 -30.22 -28.37 12.04
N GLY A 364 -30.04 -29.59 11.55
CA GLY A 364 -30.47 -30.02 10.23
C GLY A 364 -29.45 -29.73 9.13
N LYS A 365 -29.71 -30.29 7.94
CA LYS A 365 -28.77 -30.30 6.81
C LYS A 365 -28.26 -28.91 6.43
N GLU A 366 -29.16 -27.96 6.24
CA GLU A 366 -28.80 -26.66 5.66
C GLU A 366 -27.92 -25.84 6.61
N ASP A 367 -28.45 -25.52 7.79
CA ASP A 367 -27.71 -24.72 8.77
C ASP A 367 -26.50 -25.48 9.34
N GLY A 368 -26.60 -26.80 9.49
CA GLY A 368 -25.51 -27.63 9.99
C GLY A 368 -24.29 -27.65 9.08
N VAL A 369 -24.50 -27.77 7.76
CA VAL A 369 -23.39 -27.69 6.78
C VAL A 369 -22.74 -26.31 6.83
N PHE A 370 -23.51 -25.22 6.87
CA PHE A 370 -22.94 -23.87 6.86
C PHE A 370 -22.19 -23.55 8.15
N ILE A 371 -22.70 -23.95 9.32
CA ILE A 371 -21.99 -23.80 10.60
C ILE A 371 -20.70 -24.63 10.60
N GLY A 372 -20.78 -25.89 10.21
CA GLY A 372 -19.63 -26.80 10.19
C GLY A 372 -18.50 -26.32 9.28
N LEU A 373 -18.84 -25.94 8.04
CA LEU A 373 -17.84 -25.43 7.09
C LEU A 373 -17.33 -24.03 7.46
N SER A 374 -18.14 -23.18 8.13
CA SER A 374 -17.69 -21.86 8.58
C SER A 374 -16.56 -21.96 9.62
N ALA A 375 -16.53 -23.02 10.42
CA ALA A 375 -15.45 -23.25 11.40
C ALA A 375 -14.06 -23.34 10.75
N ILE A 376 -13.96 -23.78 9.49
CA ILE A 376 -12.70 -23.87 8.74
C ILE A 376 -12.11 -22.48 8.47
N PHE A 377 -12.93 -21.43 8.36
CA PHE A 377 -12.44 -20.06 8.17
C PHE A 377 -11.75 -19.49 9.41
N LEU A 378 -11.94 -20.11 10.58
CA LEU A 378 -11.22 -19.81 11.81
C LEU A 378 -10.00 -20.71 12.03
N ASP A 379 -9.70 -21.62 11.10
CA ASP A 379 -8.48 -22.41 11.16
C ASP A 379 -7.25 -21.50 11.23
N ARG A 380 -6.24 -21.93 11.98
CA ARG A 380 -5.00 -21.18 12.12
C ARG A 380 -4.39 -20.86 10.75
N ASP A 381 -4.35 -21.83 9.84
CA ASP A 381 -3.69 -21.68 8.54
C ASP A 381 -4.57 -20.94 7.52
N ALA A 382 -5.86 -20.73 7.82
CA ALA A 382 -6.73 -19.84 7.07
C ALA A 382 -6.43 -18.36 7.35
N LEU A 383 -5.96 -18.07 8.58
CA LEU A 383 -5.76 -16.71 9.10
C LEU A 383 -4.28 -16.32 9.19
N PHE A 384 -3.39 -17.30 9.34
CA PHE A 384 -1.97 -17.14 9.54
C PHE A 384 -1.18 -18.03 8.59
N ARG A 385 0.04 -17.60 8.25
CA ARG A 385 1.04 -18.49 7.66
C ARG A 385 2.01 -18.95 8.77
N PRO A 386 2.06 -20.24 9.11
CA PRO A 386 3.03 -20.75 10.06
C PRO A 386 4.42 -20.88 9.42
N GLU A 387 5.45 -20.52 10.18
CA GLU A 387 6.86 -20.71 9.88
C GLU A 387 7.59 -21.19 11.13
N LEU A 388 7.28 -22.41 11.53
CA LEU A 388 7.71 -23.04 12.77
C LEU A 388 8.94 -23.93 12.55
N GLY A 389 9.16 -24.40 11.31
CA GLY A 389 10.28 -25.27 10.96
C GLY A 389 10.16 -26.62 11.66
N VAL A 390 8.96 -27.21 11.69
CA VAL A 390 8.68 -28.42 12.49
C VAL A 390 9.34 -29.65 11.87
N SER A 391 9.42 -29.72 10.54
CA SER A 391 9.93 -30.86 9.79
C SER A 391 11.45 -30.86 9.59
N GLY A 392 12.11 -29.71 9.72
CA GLY A 392 13.53 -29.56 9.46
C GLY A 392 14.41 -30.02 10.64
N LYS A 393 15.61 -30.53 10.33
CA LYS A 393 16.63 -30.80 11.35
C LYS A 393 17.38 -29.51 11.70
N PRO A 394 17.61 -29.21 13.00
CA PRO A 394 18.45 -28.08 13.39
C PRO A 394 19.88 -28.22 12.84
N SER A 395 20.43 -27.14 12.30
CA SER A 395 21.85 -27.00 11.99
C SER A 395 22.68 -26.82 13.26
N LYS A 396 24.01 -26.88 13.13
CA LYS A 396 24.95 -26.77 14.28
C LYS A 396 24.78 -25.49 15.10
N ASP A 397 24.28 -24.43 14.48
CA ASP A 397 24.00 -23.11 15.04
C ASP A 397 22.52 -22.94 15.50
N GLY A 398 21.79 -24.05 15.62
CA GLY A 398 20.41 -24.12 16.14
C GLY A 398 19.31 -23.66 15.17
N ARG A 399 19.66 -23.21 13.95
CA ARG A 399 18.67 -22.79 12.95
C ARG A 399 18.00 -24.00 12.30
N VAL A 400 16.76 -23.86 11.86
CA VAL A 400 16.01 -24.90 11.13
C VAL A 400 15.58 -24.36 9.78
N MET A 401 15.91 -25.06 8.70
CA MET A 401 15.41 -24.70 7.37
C MET A 401 13.93 -25.08 7.26
N LEU A 402 13.08 -24.17 6.78
CA LEU A 402 11.70 -24.51 6.41
C LEU A 402 11.72 -25.58 5.30
N GLN A 403 10.72 -26.46 5.28
CA GLN A 403 10.63 -27.53 4.28
C GLN A 403 9.20 -27.70 3.79
N ASP A 404 9.06 -28.30 2.60
CA ASP A 404 7.81 -28.78 2.02
C ASP A 404 6.72 -27.69 2.01
N TRP A 405 5.57 -27.90 2.68
CA TRP A 405 4.46 -26.95 2.68
C TRP A 405 4.81 -25.60 3.32
N GLU A 406 5.58 -25.56 4.41
CA GLU A 406 5.96 -24.28 5.04
C GLU A 406 6.80 -23.43 4.08
N LEU A 407 7.79 -24.05 3.42
CA LEU A 407 8.68 -23.35 2.50
C LEU A 407 7.99 -23.02 1.17
N GLY A 408 7.23 -23.96 0.61
CA GLY A 408 6.48 -23.78 -0.63
C GLY A 408 5.43 -22.68 -0.52
N LEU A 409 4.67 -22.65 0.59
CA LEU A 409 3.75 -21.56 0.86
C LEU A 409 4.49 -20.25 1.08
N ALA A 410 5.60 -20.22 1.84
CA ALA A 410 6.39 -19.00 2.01
C ALA A 410 6.82 -18.40 0.65
N VAL A 411 7.28 -19.23 -0.29
CA VAL A 411 7.62 -18.84 -1.67
C VAL A 411 6.39 -18.36 -2.43
N ASN A 412 5.27 -19.08 -2.37
CA ASN A 412 4.03 -18.68 -3.04
C ASN A 412 3.54 -17.32 -2.54
N HIS A 413 3.43 -17.12 -1.23
CA HIS A 413 3.02 -15.87 -0.58
C HIS A 413 3.96 -14.70 -0.87
N ALA A 414 5.23 -14.96 -1.22
CA ALA A 414 6.18 -13.92 -1.57
C ALA A 414 5.86 -13.27 -2.93
N LEU A 415 5.12 -13.96 -3.80
CA LEU A 415 4.82 -13.52 -5.17
C LEU A 415 3.32 -13.40 -5.46
N SER A 416 2.48 -14.22 -4.83
CA SER A 416 1.09 -14.50 -5.19
C SER A 416 0.11 -14.20 -4.05
N TYR A 417 -1.17 -14.03 -4.43
CA TYR A 417 -2.32 -14.05 -3.52
C TYR A 417 -3.22 -15.27 -3.69
N ILE A 418 -2.93 -16.12 -4.66
CA ILE A 418 -3.68 -17.35 -4.96
C ILE A 418 -2.85 -18.58 -4.62
N LYS A 419 -3.50 -19.75 -4.59
CA LYS A 419 -2.85 -21.02 -4.26
C LYS A 419 -1.64 -21.31 -5.17
N PRO A 420 -0.67 -22.12 -4.69
CA PRO A 420 0.46 -22.56 -5.51
C PRO A 420 0.02 -23.09 -6.88
N ASP A 421 0.82 -22.81 -7.91
CA ASP A 421 0.67 -23.48 -9.20
C ASP A 421 0.96 -24.99 -9.08
N GLU A 422 0.52 -25.76 -10.07
CA GLU A 422 0.62 -27.23 -10.01
C GLU A 422 2.08 -27.69 -9.88
N GLN A 423 3.00 -27.04 -10.57
CA GLN A 423 4.42 -27.40 -10.53
C GLN A 423 5.08 -27.14 -9.16
N LEU A 424 4.72 -26.05 -8.49
CA LEU A 424 5.16 -25.79 -7.12
C LEU A 424 4.53 -26.79 -6.16
N ARG A 425 3.24 -27.14 -6.36
CA ARG A 425 2.56 -28.17 -5.57
C ARG A 425 3.22 -29.54 -5.70
N GLU A 426 3.51 -29.99 -6.92
CA GLU A 426 4.25 -31.22 -7.19
C GLU A 426 5.63 -31.18 -6.50
N SER A 427 6.36 -30.06 -6.62
CA SER A 427 7.67 -29.91 -5.99
C SER A 427 7.60 -30.01 -4.46
N ILE A 428 6.52 -29.53 -3.84
CA ILE A 428 6.28 -29.67 -2.40
C ILE A 428 6.04 -31.14 -2.04
N VAL A 429 5.11 -31.81 -2.74
CA VAL A 429 4.68 -33.19 -2.44
C VAL A 429 5.81 -34.20 -2.67
N GLU A 430 6.63 -33.99 -3.70
CA GLU A 430 7.78 -34.83 -4.03
C GLU A 430 9.01 -34.56 -3.13
N GLY A 431 8.92 -33.64 -2.16
CA GLY A 431 10.04 -33.29 -1.28
C GLY A 431 11.16 -32.52 -1.98
N ARG A 432 10.87 -31.88 -3.12
CA ARG A 432 11.78 -31.00 -3.89
C ARG A 432 11.69 -29.54 -3.45
N MET A 433 11.39 -29.31 -2.17
CA MET A 433 11.39 -28.01 -1.48
C MET A 433 12.13 -28.10 -0.14
N ARG A 434 13.37 -28.62 -0.18
CA ARG A 434 14.18 -28.89 1.04
C ARG A 434 15.58 -28.30 1.00
N THR A 435 16.01 -27.75 -0.13
CA THR A 435 17.34 -27.15 -0.32
C THR A 435 17.27 -25.74 -0.88
N ARG A 436 18.34 -24.95 -0.75
CA ARG A 436 18.43 -23.63 -1.39
C ARG A 436 18.33 -23.72 -2.92
N ALA A 437 18.90 -24.78 -3.50
CA ALA A 437 18.86 -25.00 -4.95
C ALA A 437 17.42 -25.21 -5.45
N ASP A 438 16.61 -25.94 -4.67
CA ASP A 438 15.19 -26.11 -4.94
C ASP A 438 14.43 -24.79 -4.96
N VAL A 439 14.59 -23.98 -3.92
CA VAL A 439 13.93 -22.69 -3.83
C VAL A 439 14.38 -21.79 -4.97
N LYS A 440 15.68 -21.76 -5.28
CA LYS A 440 16.21 -20.97 -6.38
C LYS A 440 15.60 -21.40 -7.72
N ARG A 441 15.44 -22.70 -7.96
CA ARG A 441 14.79 -23.24 -9.16
C ARG A 441 13.35 -22.73 -9.28
N GLU A 442 12.52 -22.94 -8.26
CA GLU A 442 11.10 -22.57 -8.31
C GLU A 442 10.90 -21.05 -8.37
N VAL A 443 11.63 -20.29 -7.56
CA VAL A 443 11.53 -18.82 -7.56
C VAL A 443 11.96 -18.25 -8.91
N THR A 444 13.06 -18.73 -9.48
CA THR A 444 13.53 -18.23 -10.78
C THR A 444 12.51 -18.55 -11.87
N ARG A 445 11.95 -19.77 -11.87
CA ARG A 445 10.86 -20.15 -12.78
C ARG A 445 9.67 -19.21 -12.64
N MET A 446 9.14 -19.05 -11.43
CA MET A 446 7.96 -18.22 -11.16
C MET A 446 8.19 -16.74 -11.51
N LEU A 447 9.39 -16.20 -11.30
CA LEU A 447 9.72 -14.82 -11.65
C LEU A 447 9.85 -14.59 -13.17
N MET A 448 10.29 -15.60 -13.92
CA MET A 448 10.46 -15.52 -15.37
C MET A 448 9.19 -15.84 -16.16
N ASP A 449 8.23 -16.52 -15.55
CA ASP A 449 6.96 -16.85 -16.18
C ASP A 449 6.05 -15.61 -16.27
N ASN A 450 5.93 -14.99 -17.44
CA ASN A 450 5.05 -13.84 -17.64
C ASN A 450 3.56 -14.18 -17.69
N SER A 451 3.16 -15.45 -17.79
CA SER A 451 1.75 -15.88 -17.77
C SER A 451 1.16 -15.91 -16.36
N PHE A 452 2.02 -15.90 -15.34
CA PHE A 452 1.63 -15.94 -13.94
C PHE A 452 1.60 -14.54 -13.30
N ARG A 453 0.48 -14.17 -12.69
CA ARG A 453 0.31 -12.87 -12.02
C ARG A 453 1.11 -12.80 -10.71
N LYS A 454 1.91 -11.74 -10.54
CA LYS A 454 2.79 -11.50 -9.37
C LYS A 454 2.42 -10.23 -8.59
N PRO A 455 1.22 -10.17 -7.99
CA PRO A 455 0.68 -8.92 -7.42
C PRO A 455 1.49 -8.39 -6.22
N ARG A 456 2.25 -9.25 -5.52
CA ARG A 456 3.12 -8.85 -4.40
C ARG A 456 4.22 -7.88 -4.81
N ILE A 457 4.75 -8.03 -6.02
CA ILE A 457 5.81 -7.15 -6.54
C ILE A 457 5.27 -5.72 -6.68
N LEU A 458 4.09 -5.56 -7.28
CA LEU A 458 3.49 -4.24 -7.38
C LEU A 458 3.08 -3.69 -6.00
N ARG A 459 2.57 -4.55 -5.10
CA ARG A 459 2.17 -4.09 -3.77
C ARG A 459 3.36 -3.54 -2.98
N PHE A 460 4.57 -4.10 -3.14
CA PHE A 460 5.79 -3.49 -2.59
C PHE A 460 5.94 -2.03 -3.04
N PHE A 461 5.77 -1.73 -4.32
CA PHE A 461 5.92 -0.35 -4.82
C PHE A 461 4.82 0.59 -4.33
N ARG A 462 3.58 0.09 -4.18
CA ARG A 462 2.51 0.86 -3.53
C ARG A 462 2.87 1.19 -2.08
N ASP A 463 3.30 0.21 -1.30
CA ASP A 463 3.70 0.41 0.10
C ASP A 463 5.01 1.22 0.25
N TYR A 464 5.87 1.24 -0.77
CA TYR A 464 7.12 1.98 -0.76
C TYR A 464 6.91 3.46 -1.11
N PHE A 465 6.15 3.74 -2.16
CA PHE A 465 5.89 5.11 -2.63
C PHE A 465 4.62 5.73 -2.02
N ASP A 466 3.74 4.95 -1.41
CA ASP A 466 2.43 5.39 -0.93
C ASP A 466 1.53 6.01 -2.03
N HIS A 467 1.80 5.73 -3.30
CA HIS A 467 1.14 6.41 -4.42
C HIS A 467 -0.33 6.00 -4.61
N ASP A 468 -0.79 4.94 -3.93
CA ASP A 468 -2.18 4.51 -3.93
C ASP A 468 -3.08 5.26 -2.93
N LEU A 469 -2.50 6.08 -2.05
CA LEU A 469 -3.25 6.80 -1.03
C LEU A 469 -4.03 8.02 -1.54
N GLY A 470 -3.62 8.58 -2.68
CA GLY A 470 -4.14 9.86 -3.18
C GLY A 470 -5.66 9.88 -3.40
N GLY A 471 -6.28 8.72 -3.67
CA GLY A 471 -7.74 8.59 -3.78
C GLY A 471 -8.50 8.68 -2.46
N TYR A 472 -7.82 8.48 -1.32
CA TYR A 472 -8.38 8.54 0.03
C TYR A 472 -8.15 9.88 0.73
N ILE A 473 -7.32 10.76 0.15
CA ILE A 473 -7.10 12.10 0.70
C ILE A 473 -8.32 12.96 0.38
N CYS A 474 -9.20 13.11 1.38
CA CYS A 474 -10.36 13.99 1.30
C CYS A 474 -9.91 15.42 1.01
N LYS A 475 -10.45 16.02 -0.05
CA LYS A 475 -10.18 17.42 -0.43
C LYS A 475 -11.38 18.29 -0.13
N ASP A 476 -11.12 19.50 0.33
CA ASP A 476 -12.15 20.52 0.39
C ASP A 476 -12.53 21.00 -1.01
N ASP A 477 -13.82 21.09 -1.26
CA ASP A 477 -14.35 21.44 -2.58
C ASP A 477 -13.95 22.85 -3.02
N LYS A 478 -13.83 23.82 -2.09
CA LYS A 478 -13.43 25.20 -2.40
C LYS A 478 -11.93 25.27 -2.69
N ALA A 479 -11.11 24.68 -1.83
CA ALA A 479 -9.66 24.62 -2.01
C ALA A 479 -9.31 23.92 -3.33
N LEU A 480 -10.01 22.82 -3.65
CA LEU A 480 -9.86 22.09 -4.90
C LEU A 480 -10.32 22.91 -6.11
N ALA A 481 -11.45 23.61 -6.03
CA ALA A 481 -11.92 24.49 -7.10
C ALA A 481 -10.91 25.61 -7.40
N ALA A 482 -10.24 26.15 -6.38
CA ALA A 482 -9.24 27.20 -6.53
C ALA A 482 -8.01 26.77 -7.34
N THR A 483 -7.67 25.47 -7.32
CA THR A 483 -6.58 24.92 -8.15
C THR A 483 -6.91 24.88 -9.65
N GLY A 484 -8.19 25.01 -10.01
CA GLY A 484 -8.67 24.95 -11.39
C GLY A 484 -9.11 23.55 -11.85
N VAL A 485 -8.90 22.49 -11.06
CA VAL A 485 -9.55 21.20 -11.34
C VAL A 485 -11.03 21.21 -10.90
N SER A 486 -11.75 20.10 -11.10
CA SER A 486 -13.15 20.00 -10.69
C SER A 486 -13.28 20.11 -9.18
N GLY A 487 -13.90 21.19 -8.67
CA GLY A 487 -14.25 21.36 -7.25
C GLY A 487 -15.38 20.45 -6.74
N ARG A 488 -15.56 19.28 -7.35
CA ARG A 488 -16.42 18.21 -6.83
C ARG A 488 -15.48 17.10 -6.39
N GLY A 489 -15.35 16.88 -5.08
CA GLY A 489 -14.45 15.86 -4.52
C GLY A 489 -14.60 14.49 -5.18
N SER A 490 -15.83 14.05 -5.46
CA SER A 490 -16.09 12.76 -6.12
C SER A 490 -15.40 12.58 -7.48
N ASN A 491 -15.25 13.66 -8.26
CA ASN A 491 -14.51 13.61 -9.52
C ASN A 491 -12.99 13.55 -9.30
N HIS A 492 -12.50 14.20 -8.23
CA HIS A 492 -11.08 14.19 -7.87
C HIS A 492 -10.64 12.83 -7.36
N TYR A 493 -11.39 12.24 -6.42
CA TYR A 493 -11.11 10.90 -5.90
C TYR A 493 -11.02 9.88 -7.03
N ARG A 494 -12.00 9.89 -7.94
CA ARG A 494 -11.98 9.02 -9.13
C ARG A 494 -10.74 9.26 -10.01
N ALA A 495 -10.37 10.51 -10.23
CA ALA A 495 -9.18 10.83 -11.01
C ALA A 495 -7.90 10.33 -10.32
N MET A 496 -7.79 10.45 -8.99
CA MET A 496 -6.65 9.94 -8.24
C MET A 496 -6.58 8.41 -8.24
N PHE A 497 -7.71 7.72 -8.08
CA PHE A 497 -7.78 6.27 -8.23
C PHE A 497 -7.37 5.81 -9.64
N ASP A 498 -7.80 6.53 -10.69
CA ASP A 498 -7.37 6.26 -12.07
C ASP A 498 -5.88 6.59 -12.30
N ALA A 499 -5.35 7.62 -11.63
CA ALA A 499 -3.93 7.96 -11.64
C ALA A 499 -3.09 6.88 -10.94
N THR A 500 -3.55 6.33 -9.80
CA THR A 500 -2.91 5.17 -9.14
C THR A 500 -2.78 4.01 -10.11
N ALA A 501 -3.88 3.61 -10.77
CA ALA A 501 -3.85 2.48 -11.71
C ALA A 501 -2.97 2.76 -12.93
N SER A 502 -2.81 4.03 -13.31
CA SER A 502 -1.89 4.43 -14.38
C SER A 502 -0.43 4.39 -13.92
N THR A 503 -0.12 4.88 -12.71
CA THR A 503 1.21 4.75 -12.09
C THR A 503 1.60 3.29 -11.89
N ASP A 504 0.65 2.42 -11.48
CA ASP A 504 0.87 0.98 -11.39
C ASP A 504 1.30 0.37 -12.73
N ARG A 505 0.64 0.77 -13.83
CA ARG A 505 1.02 0.29 -15.16
C ARG A 505 2.39 0.80 -15.60
N LEU A 506 2.75 2.03 -15.24
CA LEU A 506 4.10 2.53 -15.49
C LEU A 506 5.15 1.70 -14.76
N ILE A 507 4.89 1.36 -13.49
CA ILE A 507 5.77 0.48 -12.70
C ILE A 507 5.88 -0.89 -13.37
N GLU A 508 4.77 -1.49 -13.80
CA GLU A 508 4.78 -2.76 -14.52
C GLU A 508 5.62 -2.70 -15.81
N LEU A 509 5.53 -1.61 -16.60
CA LEU A 509 6.37 -1.42 -17.79
C LEU A 509 7.87 -1.34 -17.45
N ILE A 510 8.22 -0.66 -16.36
CA ILE A 510 9.62 -0.58 -15.89
C ILE A 510 10.09 -1.97 -15.40
N LEU A 511 9.22 -2.74 -14.75
CA LEU A 511 9.51 -4.11 -14.31
C LEU A 511 9.55 -5.13 -15.46
N GLU A 512 8.86 -4.86 -16.57
CA GLU A 512 8.98 -5.64 -17.81
C GLU A 512 10.37 -5.42 -18.45
N GLU A 513 10.87 -4.18 -18.46
CA GLU A 513 12.24 -3.85 -18.90
C GLU A 513 13.31 -4.37 -17.90
N ASP A 514 13.00 -4.37 -16.60
CA ASP A 514 13.78 -4.90 -15.47
C ASP A 514 15.25 -4.46 -15.43
N LYS A 515 15.50 -3.19 -15.77
CA LYS A 515 16.83 -2.59 -15.82
C LYS A 515 16.84 -1.24 -15.10
N GLU A 516 17.85 -1.02 -14.27
CA GLU A 516 18.05 0.19 -13.46
C GLU A 516 16.75 0.60 -12.75
N VAL A 517 15.97 -0.36 -12.24
CA VAL A 517 14.56 -0.17 -11.91
C VAL A 517 14.32 0.99 -10.94
N LEU A 518 15.08 1.10 -9.85
CA LEU A 518 14.93 2.20 -8.89
C LEU A 518 15.20 3.55 -9.54
N LYS A 519 16.27 3.65 -10.33
CA LYS A 519 16.65 4.88 -11.01
C LYS A 519 15.57 5.28 -12.01
N GLU A 520 15.08 4.36 -12.85
CA GLU A 520 13.98 4.63 -13.78
C GLU A 520 12.69 5.06 -13.05
N LEU A 521 12.34 4.45 -11.92
CA LEU A 521 11.18 4.88 -11.11
C LEU A 521 11.33 6.33 -10.60
N LEU A 522 12.57 6.75 -10.31
CA LEU A 522 12.89 8.10 -9.86
C LEU A 522 13.05 9.10 -11.01
N THR A 523 13.52 8.69 -12.19
CA THR A 523 13.93 9.62 -13.25
C THR A 523 13.14 9.53 -14.55
N THR A 524 12.25 8.56 -14.71
CA THR A 524 11.56 8.36 -15.99
C THR A 524 10.72 9.58 -16.38
N GLN A 525 10.73 9.88 -17.68
CA GLN A 525 9.80 10.84 -18.28
C GLN A 525 8.54 10.15 -18.83
N LYS A 526 8.48 8.81 -18.84
CA LYS A 526 7.31 8.06 -19.32
C LYS A 526 6.17 8.22 -18.31
N VAL A 527 4.96 8.46 -18.83
CA VAL A 527 3.73 8.50 -18.02
C VAL A 527 2.65 7.68 -18.70
N VAL A 528 1.88 6.96 -17.90
CA VAL A 528 0.63 6.35 -18.35
C VAL A 528 -0.50 7.25 -17.88
N ALA A 529 -1.43 7.58 -18.77
CA ALA A 529 -2.42 8.60 -18.46
C ALA A 529 -3.77 8.37 -19.15
N THR A 530 -4.82 8.71 -18.42
CA THR A 530 -6.18 8.93 -18.90
C THR A 530 -6.32 10.31 -19.56
N ARG A 531 -7.49 10.58 -20.14
CA ARG A 531 -7.82 11.92 -20.64
C ARG A 531 -7.89 12.96 -19.52
N SER A 532 -8.37 12.57 -18.33
CA SER A 532 -8.46 13.47 -17.16
C SER A 532 -7.09 13.89 -16.63
N ASP A 533 -6.09 13.04 -16.78
CA ASP A 533 -4.73 13.29 -16.27
C ASP A 533 -4.02 14.44 -16.98
N SER A 534 -4.47 14.83 -18.17
CA SER A 534 -3.99 16.06 -18.85
C SER A 534 -4.08 17.30 -17.97
N LYS A 535 -5.09 17.38 -17.10
CA LYS A 535 -5.24 18.48 -16.15
C LYS A 535 -4.22 18.38 -15.02
N TYR A 536 -4.09 17.20 -14.42
CA TYR A 536 -3.25 16.97 -13.24
C TYR A 536 -1.75 16.98 -13.54
N PHE A 537 -1.33 16.45 -14.70
CA PHE A 537 0.05 16.57 -15.16
C PHE A 537 0.38 17.97 -15.67
N GLY A 538 -0.62 18.81 -15.89
CA GLY A 538 -0.45 20.22 -16.25
C GLY A 538 0.01 21.08 -15.08
N GLY A 539 -0.16 22.39 -15.26
CA GLY A 539 0.22 23.40 -14.28
C GLY A 539 -0.73 24.59 -14.24
N LEU A 540 -0.49 25.48 -13.30
CA LEU A 540 -1.18 26.75 -13.18
C LEU A 540 -0.61 27.76 -14.17
N LYS A 541 -1.50 28.51 -14.84
CA LYS A 541 -1.13 29.69 -15.61
C LYS A 541 -0.73 30.82 -14.67
N THR A 542 0.24 31.62 -15.10
CA THR A 542 0.57 32.89 -14.46
C THR A 542 -0.63 33.85 -14.49
N ARG A 543 -0.59 34.91 -13.68
CA ARG A 543 -1.66 35.93 -13.65
C ARG A 543 -1.91 36.54 -15.03
N GLU A 544 -0.85 36.81 -15.79
CA GLU A 544 -0.92 37.38 -17.14
C GLU A 544 -1.55 36.41 -18.14
N GLU A 545 -1.08 35.17 -18.18
CA GLU A 545 -1.63 34.12 -19.04
C GLU A 545 -3.10 33.83 -18.72
N ARG A 546 -3.47 33.86 -17.44
CA ARG A 546 -4.85 33.69 -16.99
C ARG A 546 -5.74 34.84 -17.47
N ASN A 547 -5.29 36.07 -17.33
CA ASN A 547 -6.02 37.26 -17.81
C ASN A 547 -6.20 37.21 -19.34
N ALA A 548 -5.15 36.86 -20.08
CA ALA A 548 -5.20 36.68 -21.53
C ALA A 548 -6.20 35.58 -21.93
N ALA A 549 -6.14 34.42 -21.27
CA ALA A 549 -7.07 33.32 -21.53
C ALA A 549 -8.54 33.69 -21.22
N ILE A 550 -8.78 34.46 -20.15
CA ILE A 550 -10.12 34.97 -19.83
C ILE A 550 -10.61 35.93 -20.92
N ALA A 551 -9.76 36.84 -21.40
CA ALA A 551 -10.11 37.78 -22.45
C ALA A 551 -10.44 37.06 -23.78
N GLU A 552 -9.62 36.07 -24.16
CA GLU A 552 -9.85 35.24 -25.34
C GLU A 552 -11.16 34.45 -25.23
N GLN A 553 -11.40 33.83 -24.06
CA GLN A 553 -12.64 33.10 -23.81
C GLN A 553 -13.86 34.01 -23.91
N LYS A 554 -13.82 35.21 -23.32
CA LYS A 554 -14.90 36.22 -23.45
C LYS A 554 -15.16 36.60 -24.91
N LYS A 555 -14.11 36.88 -25.69
CA LYS A 555 -14.24 37.23 -27.12
C LYS A 555 -14.92 36.13 -27.90
N ALA A 556 -14.55 34.90 -27.62
CA ALA A 556 -15.00 33.77 -28.40
C ALA A 556 -16.35 33.20 -27.94
N ASP A 557 -16.72 33.37 -26.67
CA ASP A 557 -18.08 33.15 -26.17
C ASP A 557 -19.05 34.18 -26.77
N LYS A 558 -18.62 35.44 -26.95
CA LYS A 558 -19.42 36.44 -27.68
C LYS A 558 -19.71 35.97 -29.12
N LEU A 559 -18.67 35.59 -29.88
CA LEU A 559 -18.83 35.10 -31.25
C LEU A 559 -19.71 33.83 -31.33
N ALA A 560 -19.54 32.91 -30.37
CA ALA A 560 -20.35 31.69 -30.32
C ALA A 560 -21.82 31.97 -29.99
N LYS A 561 -22.10 32.94 -29.12
CA LYS A 561 -23.47 33.37 -28.81
C LYS A 561 -24.15 34.01 -30.02
N GLU A 562 -23.44 34.88 -30.74
CA GLU A 562 -23.93 35.51 -31.97
C GLU A 562 -24.27 34.45 -33.03
N LYS A 563 -23.34 33.52 -33.30
CA LYS A 563 -23.59 32.41 -34.23
C LYS A 563 -24.75 31.52 -33.78
N ALA A 564 -24.79 31.13 -32.51
CA ALA A 564 -25.84 30.26 -31.99
C ALA A 564 -27.22 30.95 -31.97
N ALA A 565 -27.28 32.27 -31.87
CA ALA A 565 -28.53 33.02 -31.99
C ALA A 565 -29.06 32.98 -33.43
N ALA A 566 -28.18 33.15 -34.42
CA ALA A 566 -28.53 33.00 -35.83
C ALA A 566 -28.98 31.57 -36.16
N ASP A 567 -28.21 30.56 -35.71
CA ASP A 567 -28.55 29.14 -35.89
C ASP A 567 -29.89 28.81 -35.20
N LEU A 568 -30.20 29.43 -34.05
CA LEU A 568 -31.44 29.20 -33.33
C LEU A 568 -32.67 29.70 -34.10
N GLU A 569 -32.59 30.86 -34.74
CA GLU A 569 -33.70 31.36 -35.57
C GLU A 569 -33.89 30.47 -36.81
N ALA A 570 -32.81 30.12 -37.53
CA ALA A 570 -32.87 29.21 -38.67
C ALA A 570 -33.47 27.83 -38.30
N LEU A 571 -33.06 27.25 -37.17
CA LEU A 571 -33.59 25.98 -36.68
C LEU A 571 -35.07 26.06 -36.27
N LYS A 572 -35.55 27.22 -35.79
CA LYS A 572 -36.98 27.40 -35.52
C LYS A 572 -37.78 27.39 -36.82
N GLU A 573 -37.31 28.10 -37.84
CA GLU A 573 -37.95 28.13 -39.16
C GLU A 573 -37.97 26.73 -39.81
N GLU A 574 -36.84 26.02 -39.83
CA GLU A 574 -36.76 24.64 -40.34
C GLU A 574 -37.73 23.69 -39.61
N LEU A 575 -37.84 23.80 -38.28
CA LEU A 575 -38.78 22.99 -37.51
C LEU A 575 -40.25 23.29 -37.86
N THR A 576 -40.60 24.55 -38.13
CA THR A 576 -41.97 24.90 -38.57
C THR A 576 -42.30 24.32 -39.95
N VAL A 577 -41.35 24.35 -40.88
CA VAL A 577 -41.49 23.75 -42.22
C VAL A 577 -41.60 22.22 -42.10
N LEU A 578 -40.79 21.61 -41.24
CA LEU A 578 -40.81 20.17 -41.02
C LEU A 578 -42.10 19.70 -40.35
N ASP A 579 -42.63 20.48 -39.39
CA ASP A 579 -43.94 20.24 -38.76
C ASP A 579 -45.08 20.31 -39.78
N ALA A 580 -45.02 21.24 -40.74
CA ALA A 580 -45.97 21.29 -41.84
C ALA A 580 -45.87 20.04 -42.74
N LYS A 581 -44.66 19.57 -43.06
CA LYS A 581 -44.44 18.34 -43.85
C LYS A 581 -44.95 17.08 -43.14
N ILE A 582 -44.74 16.97 -41.83
CA ILE A 582 -45.23 15.85 -41.01
C ILE A 582 -46.77 15.79 -41.01
N LYS A 583 -47.44 16.95 -41.02
CA LYS A 583 -48.92 17.02 -41.06
C LYS A 583 -49.50 16.55 -42.40
N VAL A 584 -48.76 16.69 -43.51
CA VAL A 584 -49.23 16.36 -44.87
C VAL A 584 -48.83 14.94 -45.30
N ALA A 585 -47.87 14.30 -44.62
CA ALA A 585 -47.41 12.94 -44.92
C ALA A 585 -48.50 11.89 -44.64
N LYS A 586 -48.89 11.14 -45.69
CA LYS A 586 -49.94 10.12 -45.64
C LYS A 586 -49.43 8.68 -45.41
N ASP A 587 -48.15 8.42 -45.64
CA ASP A 587 -47.53 7.10 -45.43
C ASP A 587 -46.72 7.03 -44.11
N GLY A 588 -46.72 5.86 -43.48
CA GLY A 588 -46.12 5.65 -42.16
C GLY A 588 -44.58 5.61 -42.14
N GLN A 589 -43.92 5.39 -43.28
CA GLN A 589 -42.45 5.36 -43.35
C GLN A 589 -41.87 6.78 -43.45
N THR A 590 -42.44 7.62 -44.31
CA THR A 590 -42.04 9.03 -44.47
C THR A 590 -42.29 9.81 -43.19
N LYS A 591 -43.43 9.58 -42.51
CA LYS A 591 -43.72 10.22 -41.21
C LYS A 591 -42.69 9.87 -40.14
N LYS A 592 -42.29 8.59 -40.03
CA LYS A 592 -41.22 8.15 -39.11
C LYS A 592 -39.85 8.75 -39.46
N GLY A 593 -39.55 8.94 -40.75
CA GLY A 593 -38.33 9.62 -41.21
C GLY A 593 -38.29 11.09 -40.76
N LEU A 594 -39.38 11.82 -41.02
CA LEU A 594 -39.53 13.23 -40.65
C LEU A 594 -39.53 13.44 -39.12
N ASP A 595 -40.14 12.53 -38.34
CA ASP A 595 -40.10 12.59 -36.87
C ASP A 595 -38.67 12.40 -36.31
N ARG A 596 -37.85 11.53 -36.94
CA ARG A 596 -36.42 11.39 -36.58
C ARG A 596 -35.63 12.65 -36.87
N GLU A 597 -35.90 13.28 -38.02
CA GLU A 597 -35.27 14.54 -38.41
C GLU A 597 -35.69 15.68 -37.47
N LYS A 598 -36.97 15.76 -37.10
CA LYS A 598 -37.49 16.71 -36.11
C LYS A 598 -36.78 16.56 -34.77
N LYS A 599 -36.65 15.34 -34.27
CA LYS A 599 -35.94 15.07 -33.00
C LYS A 599 -34.47 15.50 -33.06
N LYS A 600 -33.82 15.38 -34.22
CA LYS A 600 -32.44 15.85 -34.45
C LYS A 600 -32.37 17.38 -34.43
N LEU A 601 -33.27 18.06 -35.12
CA LEU A 601 -33.35 19.53 -35.15
C LEU A 601 -33.75 20.13 -33.80
N GLU A 602 -34.67 19.51 -33.05
CA GLU A 602 -34.99 19.90 -31.67
C GLU A 602 -33.78 19.75 -30.74
N GLY A 603 -32.98 18.69 -30.92
CA GLY A 603 -31.71 18.52 -30.22
C GLY A 603 -30.71 19.64 -30.56
N ALA A 604 -30.57 19.99 -31.83
CA ALA A 604 -29.73 21.10 -32.30
C ALA A 604 -30.20 22.45 -31.76
N LYS A 605 -31.53 22.71 -31.78
CA LYS A 605 -32.16 23.91 -31.23
C LYS A 605 -31.89 24.05 -29.74
N LYS A 606 -32.05 22.97 -28.97
CA LYS A 606 -31.75 22.95 -27.53
C LYS A 606 -30.27 23.24 -27.26
N LYS A 607 -29.36 22.74 -28.11
CA LYS A 607 -27.92 23.03 -28.04
C LYS A 607 -27.63 24.50 -28.32
N ALA A 608 -28.19 25.06 -29.40
CA ALA A 608 -28.05 26.48 -29.75
C ALA A 608 -28.62 27.40 -28.66
N GLN A 609 -29.81 27.11 -28.14
CA GLN A 609 -30.42 27.82 -26.99
C GLN A 609 -29.53 27.81 -25.75
N ASN A 610 -28.90 26.67 -25.45
CA ASN A 610 -27.98 26.58 -24.33
C ASN A 610 -26.72 27.44 -24.55
N ILE A 611 -26.19 27.48 -25.78
CA ILE A 611 -25.03 28.32 -26.12
C ILE A 611 -25.37 29.80 -26.00
N VAL A 612 -26.54 30.23 -26.48
CA VAL A 612 -27.03 31.61 -26.31
C VAL A 612 -27.11 31.98 -24.83
N LYS A 613 -27.69 31.10 -24.00
CA LYS A 613 -27.87 31.33 -22.56
C LYS A 613 -26.55 31.32 -21.78
N LYS A 614 -25.64 30.39 -22.07
CA LYS A 614 -24.48 30.08 -21.21
C LYS A 614 -23.11 30.31 -21.86
N GLY A 615 -23.04 30.74 -23.12
CA GLY A 615 -21.80 30.77 -23.90
C GLY A 615 -21.48 29.40 -24.52
N ALA A 616 -20.39 29.28 -25.26
CA ALA A 616 -20.06 28.05 -26.01
C ALA A 616 -20.00 26.80 -25.10
N GLY A 617 -19.66 26.99 -23.82
CA GLY A 617 -19.44 25.92 -22.86
C GLY A 617 -18.22 25.09 -23.25
N THR A 618 -17.42 24.68 -22.27
CA THR A 618 -16.20 23.86 -22.47
C THR A 618 -15.12 24.51 -23.35
N ARG A 619 -14.62 25.66 -22.93
CA ARG A 619 -13.18 25.97 -23.10
C ARG A 619 -12.53 25.67 -21.76
N GLY A 620 -11.35 25.06 -21.78
CA GLY A 620 -10.63 24.60 -20.59
C GLY A 620 -10.56 25.67 -19.49
N ASN A 621 -10.31 25.25 -18.24
CA ASN A 621 -10.27 26.20 -17.15
C ASN A 621 -9.20 27.28 -17.44
N PRO A 622 -9.54 28.59 -17.45
CA PRO A 622 -8.57 29.64 -17.77
C PRO A 622 -7.41 29.72 -16.76
N ALA A 623 -7.53 29.07 -15.60
CA ALA A 623 -6.46 28.94 -14.61
C ALA A 623 -5.43 27.85 -14.96
N LEU A 624 -5.77 26.88 -15.81
CA LEU A 624 -4.97 25.69 -16.07
C LEU A 624 -4.25 25.75 -17.42
N LYS A 625 -3.00 25.30 -17.44
CA LYS A 625 -2.23 24.86 -18.61
C LYS A 625 -2.28 23.33 -18.62
N GLU A 626 -3.16 22.75 -19.45
CA GLU A 626 -3.27 21.30 -19.57
C GLU A 626 -2.02 20.71 -20.25
N ALA A 627 -1.55 19.57 -19.76
CA ALA A 627 -0.45 18.82 -20.35
C ALA A 627 -0.89 18.18 -21.67
N LYS A 628 0.01 18.21 -22.66
CA LYS A 628 -0.18 17.50 -23.93
C LYS A 628 0.14 16.02 -23.73
N ILE A 629 -0.90 15.21 -23.56
CA ILE A 629 -0.77 13.76 -23.41
C ILE A 629 -1.13 13.09 -24.73
N SER A 630 -0.11 12.63 -25.45
CA SER A 630 -0.25 11.94 -26.73
C SER A 630 0.76 10.79 -26.82
N GLY A 631 0.33 9.68 -27.43
CA GLY A 631 1.16 8.52 -27.66
C GLY A 631 0.31 7.26 -27.87
N PRO A 632 0.94 6.08 -27.93
CA PRO A 632 0.24 4.84 -28.21
C PRO A 632 -0.76 4.48 -27.11
N LYS A 633 -1.81 3.75 -27.49
CA LYS A 633 -2.77 3.21 -26.55
C LYS A 633 -2.23 1.91 -25.98
N ILE A 634 -2.31 1.79 -24.65
CA ILE A 634 -1.89 0.60 -23.90
C ILE A 634 -2.99 0.18 -22.94
N PHE A 635 -2.90 -1.04 -22.41
CA PHE A 635 -3.80 -1.51 -21.36
C PHE A 635 -3.24 -1.16 -19.97
N ALA A 636 -4.10 -0.65 -19.10
CA ALA A 636 -3.85 -0.50 -17.67
C ALA A 636 -5.09 -0.89 -16.89
N ARG A 637 -4.90 -1.24 -15.61
CA ARG A 637 -6.03 -1.60 -14.74
C ARG A 637 -7.01 -0.45 -14.59
N VAL A 638 -8.29 -0.82 -14.49
CA VAL A 638 -9.34 0.12 -14.09
C VAL A 638 -9.41 0.16 -12.57
N SER A 639 -9.45 1.36 -12.03
CA SER A 639 -9.41 1.57 -10.58
C SER A 639 -10.69 1.11 -9.87
N HIS A 640 -11.82 1.09 -10.59
CA HIS A 640 -13.13 0.69 -10.09
C HIS A 640 -13.84 -0.22 -11.09
N ARG A 641 -14.52 -1.26 -10.58
CA ARG A 641 -15.44 -2.07 -11.37
C ARG A 641 -16.72 -1.26 -11.61
N SER A 642 -17.04 -0.96 -12.87
CA SER A 642 -18.36 -0.44 -13.24
C SER A 642 -19.35 -1.61 -13.30
N PHE A 643 -20.52 -1.48 -12.69
CA PHE A 643 -21.55 -2.52 -12.71
C PHE A 643 -22.20 -2.60 -14.11
N GLY A 644 -22.50 -3.82 -14.58
CA GLY A 644 -23.11 -4.09 -15.89
C GLY A 644 -22.17 -3.97 -17.10
N ASN A 645 -22.72 -4.08 -18.32
CA ASN A 645 -21.98 -4.06 -19.60
C ASN A 645 -21.30 -2.70 -19.96
N GLY A 646 -21.18 -1.77 -19.00
CA GLY A 646 -20.76 -0.39 -19.22
C GLY A 646 -19.38 -0.06 -18.64
N SER A 647 -18.36 -0.08 -19.49
CA SER A 647 -17.04 0.58 -19.35
C SER A 647 -16.09 0.08 -18.25
N MET A 648 -15.54 -1.12 -18.41
CA MET A 648 -14.10 -1.29 -18.17
C MET A 648 -13.41 -0.77 -19.43
N LYS A 649 -12.93 0.48 -19.42
CA LYS A 649 -12.06 1.00 -20.48
C LYS A 649 -10.62 0.95 -19.96
N PRO A 650 -9.93 -0.20 -20.07
CA PRO A 650 -8.55 -0.35 -19.63
C PRO A 650 -7.58 0.47 -20.48
N GLU A 651 -8.03 1.02 -21.61
CA GLU A 651 -7.17 1.79 -22.50
C GLU A 651 -6.66 3.06 -21.82
N ARG A 652 -5.33 3.23 -21.84
CA ARG A 652 -4.59 4.42 -21.41
C ARG A 652 -3.69 4.90 -22.54
N THR A 653 -3.13 6.08 -22.37
CA THR A 653 -2.13 6.63 -23.28
C THR A 653 -0.78 6.54 -22.60
N LEU A 654 0.17 5.85 -23.22
CA LEU A 654 1.58 5.98 -22.86
C LEU A 654 2.09 7.28 -23.49
N ALA A 655 2.60 8.19 -22.68
CA ALA A 655 3.03 9.51 -23.10
C ALA A 655 4.32 9.92 -22.38
N THR A 656 4.78 11.13 -22.64
CA THR A 656 5.90 11.75 -21.94
C THR A 656 5.39 12.88 -21.06
N ALA A 657 5.91 12.98 -19.84
CA ALA A 657 5.62 14.08 -18.93
C ALA A 657 6.08 15.42 -19.54
N PRO A 658 5.45 16.55 -19.16
CA PRO A 658 5.91 17.87 -19.58
C PRO A 658 7.39 18.11 -19.23
N LYS A 659 8.19 18.39 -20.26
CA LYS A 659 9.65 18.54 -20.14
C LYS A 659 9.99 19.67 -19.16
N GLY A 660 10.88 19.39 -18.21
CA GLY A 660 11.36 20.36 -17.23
C GLY A 660 10.37 20.70 -16.10
N GLU A 661 9.15 20.14 -16.12
CA GLU A 661 8.18 20.33 -15.04
C GLU A 661 8.06 19.08 -14.16
N ARG A 662 8.34 17.89 -14.69
CA ARG A 662 8.15 16.59 -14.00
C ARG A 662 9.23 15.58 -14.38
N MET A 663 9.54 14.70 -13.42
CA MET A 663 10.49 13.59 -13.49
C MET A 663 10.13 12.52 -12.45
N GLY A 664 9.98 11.28 -12.90
CA GLY A 664 9.68 10.11 -12.06
C GLY A 664 8.45 10.18 -11.17
N ILE A 665 8.26 9.14 -10.37
CA ILE A 665 7.04 8.93 -9.56
C ILE A 665 6.84 10.03 -8.51
N LEU A 666 7.90 10.60 -7.95
CA LEU A 666 7.81 11.63 -6.91
C LEU A 666 7.22 12.96 -7.43
N THR A 667 7.09 13.12 -8.74
CA THR A 667 6.41 14.26 -9.35
C THR A 667 5.06 13.89 -9.97
N HIS A 668 4.59 12.66 -9.80
CA HIS A 668 3.27 12.24 -10.27
C HIS A 668 2.17 12.78 -9.34
N PRO A 669 1.00 13.16 -9.90
CA PRO A 669 -0.13 13.60 -9.10
C PRO A 669 -0.54 12.60 -8.01
N SER A 670 -0.49 11.29 -8.30
CA SER A 670 -0.84 10.25 -7.33
C SER A 670 0.05 10.28 -6.09
N TRP A 671 1.36 10.45 -6.23
CA TRP A 671 2.30 10.56 -5.10
C TRP A 671 2.18 11.90 -4.37
N LEU A 672 2.11 13.00 -5.13
CA LEU A 672 2.03 14.37 -4.59
C LEU A 672 0.78 14.60 -3.74
N VAL A 673 -0.36 14.03 -4.17
CA VAL A 673 -1.62 14.12 -3.43
C VAL A 673 -1.60 13.18 -2.22
N SER A 674 -0.99 11.99 -2.34
CA SER A 674 -0.82 11.06 -1.20
C SER A 674 -0.05 11.69 -0.03
N HIS A 675 0.83 12.65 -0.30
CA HIS A 675 1.58 13.42 0.69
C HIS A 675 1.10 14.88 0.76
N SER A 676 -0.22 15.06 0.90
CA SER A 676 -0.91 16.35 1.08
C SER A 676 -2.10 16.19 2.03
N ASP A 677 -2.68 17.31 2.47
CA ASP A 677 -3.89 17.31 3.30
C ASP A 677 -5.12 17.81 2.51
N ALA A 678 -6.22 18.12 3.21
CA ALA A 678 -7.46 18.55 2.57
C ALA A 678 -7.38 19.90 1.84
N MET A 679 -6.49 20.80 2.27
CA MET A 679 -6.41 22.20 1.86
C MET A 679 -5.07 22.57 1.23
N ASP A 680 -3.98 21.95 1.69
CA ASP A 680 -2.60 22.37 1.48
C ASP A 680 -1.69 21.23 1.00
N ASN A 681 -0.59 21.59 0.36
CA ASN A 681 0.52 20.68 0.09
C ASN A 681 1.37 20.54 1.36
N HIS A 682 2.03 19.40 1.56
CA HIS A 682 2.73 19.12 2.81
C HIS A 682 4.23 18.88 2.57
N ALA A 683 5.05 19.93 2.67
CA ALA A 683 6.50 19.83 2.50
C ALA A 683 7.13 18.89 3.55
N ILE A 684 6.72 19.00 4.82
CA ILE A 684 7.25 18.20 5.93
C ILE A 684 7.08 16.69 5.67
N LEU A 685 5.88 16.22 5.31
CA LEU A 685 5.61 14.80 5.02
C LEU A 685 6.41 14.29 3.81
N ARG A 686 6.51 15.09 2.74
CA ARG A 686 7.33 14.73 1.56
C ARG A 686 8.81 14.61 1.92
N GLY A 687 9.32 15.53 2.74
CA GLY A 687 10.69 15.52 3.21
C GLY A 687 11.01 14.36 4.16
N ARG A 688 10.08 14.05 5.07
CA ARG A 688 10.13 12.87 5.93
C ARG A 688 10.16 11.59 5.11
N TRP A 689 9.32 11.48 4.08
CA TRP A 689 9.34 10.34 3.17
C TRP A 689 10.72 10.19 2.51
N ILE A 690 11.35 11.26 2.02
CA ILE A 690 12.70 11.19 1.42
C ILE A 690 13.74 10.75 2.45
N ARG A 691 13.71 11.31 3.66
CA ARG A 691 14.62 10.94 4.75
C ARG A 691 14.55 9.44 5.06
N GLU A 692 13.34 8.92 5.22
CA GLU A 692 13.11 7.54 5.64
C GLU A 692 13.24 6.52 4.50
N ARG A 693 12.83 6.89 3.28
CA ARG A 693 12.75 5.95 2.14
C ARG A 693 13.94 5.99 1.21
N LEU A 694 14.62 7.13 1.08
CA LEU A 694 15.79 7.25 0.21
C LEU A 694 17.10 7.38 0.97
N LEU A 695 17.13 8.12 2.09
CA LEU A 695 18.39 8.36 2.82
C LEU A 695 18.66 7.37 3.96
N GLY A 696 17.65 6.60 4.36
CA GLY A 696 17.77 5.56 5.39
C GLY A 696 17.89 6.10 6.81
N GLY A 697 17.53 7.37 7.03
CA GLY A 697 17.48 7.98 8.36
C GLY A 697 16.12 7.75 9.03
N GLY A 698 16.02 8.00 10.34
CA GLY A 698 14.76 7.99 11.08
C GLY A 698 14.44 9.37 11.63
N ILE A 699 13.15 9.61 11.89
CA ILE A 699 12.68 10.77 12.65
C ILE A 699 12.07 10.22 13.95
N PRO A 700 12.47 10.71 15.13
CA PRO A 700 11.90 10.25 16.39
C PRO A 700 10.40 10.59 16.46
N ASP A 701 9.65 9.79 17.24
CA ASP A 701 8.23 10.04 17.43
C ASP A 701 8.00 11.42 18.07
N VAL A 702 7.00 12.15 17.59
CA VAL A 702 6.62 13.44 18.17
C VAL A 702 6.04 13.21 19.57
N PRO A 703 6.53 13.89 20.62
CA PRO A 703 5.96 13.77 21.96
C PRO A 703 4.49 14.18 21.97
N ILE A 704 3.70 13.53 22.82
CA ILE A 704 2.24 13.76 22.92
C ILE A 704 1.86 15.19 23.32
N THR A 705 2.81 15.96 23.85
CA THR A 705 2.63 17.35 24.30
C THR A 705 2.76 18.37 23.17
N VAL A 706 3.22 17.97 21.99
CA VAL A 706 3.50 18.88 20.86
C VAL A 706 2.28 18.96 19.95
N ASP A 707 1.72 20.15 19.79
CA ASP A 707 0.71 20.43 18.77
C ASP A 707 1.38 20.61 17.39
N ALA A 708 1.45 19.52 16.64
CA ALA A 708 2.12 19.47 15.33
C ALA A 708 1.24 20.02 14.19
N MET A 709 0.70 21.23 14.35
CA MET A 709 -0.12 21.91 13.36
C MET A 709 0.52 23.22 12.88
N LEU A 710 0.49 23.45 11.56
CA LEU A 710 0.88 24.75 11.01
C LEU A 710 -0.21 25.80 11.31
N PRO A 711 0.14 27.07 11.55
CA PRO A 711 -0.83 28.13 11.76
C PRO A 711 -1.83 28.24 10.60
N ASP A 712 -3.12 28.44 10.93
CA ASP A 712 -4.17 28.71 9.94
C ASP A 712 -4.08 30.16 9.46
N GLN A 713 -3.26 30.38 8.42
CA GLN A 713 -3.00 31.68 7.83
C GLN A 713 -3.19 31.60 6.30
N PRO A 714 -4.43 31.49 5.80
CA PRO A 714 -4.73 31.12 4.42
C PRO A 714 -4.26 32.14 3.36
N ASN A 715 -3.93 33.36 3.78
CA ASN A 715 -3.39 34.43 2.93
C ASN A 715 -1.85 34.49 2.93
N THR A 716 -1.19 33.49 3.49
CA THR A 716 0.28 33.39 3.54
C THR A 716 0.74 32.12 2.82
N THR A 717 1.94 32.18 2.25
CA THR A 717 2.54 31.04 1.53
C THR A 717 2.86 29.91 2.51
N LEU A 718 2.91 28.67 2.04
CA LEU A 718 3.29 27.52 2.88
C LEU A 718 4.68 27.76 3.51
N ARG A 719 5.65 28.18 2.69
CA ARG A 719 7.01 28.54 3.12
C ARG A 719 7.01 29.51 4.29
N SER A 720 6.12 30.51 4.28
CA SER A 720 6.01 31.49 5.36
C SER A 720 5.35 30.91 6.60
N ARG A 721 4.34 30.04 6.45
CA ARG A 721 3.65 29.39 7.59
C ARG A 721 4.55 28.43 8.36
N MET A 722 5.53 27.84 7.69
CA MET A 722 6.51 26.95 8.30
C MET A 722 7.53 27.67 9.21
N HIS A 723 7.43 28.98 9.46
CA HIS A 723 8.32 29.66 10.42
C HIS A 723 8.28 29.01 11.82
N VAL A 724 7.12 28.50 12.26
CA VAL A 724 6.98 27.81 13.56
C VAL A 724 7.82 26.54 13.66
N THR A 725 8.18 25.92 12.53
CA THR A 725 9.03 24.72 12.53
C THR A 725 10.50 25.05 12.77
N ARG A 726 10.88 26.34 12.63
CA ARG A 726 12.24 26.86 12.84
C ARG A 726 12.54 27.24 14.28
N GLU A 727 11.56 27.16 15.17
CA GLU A 727 11.77 27.31 16.61
C GLU A 727 12.73 26.24 17.12
N THR A 728 13.57 26.58 18.11
CA THR A 728 14.71 25.75 18.56
C THR A 728 14.32 24.29 18.82
N TYR A 729 13.20 24.07 19.52
CA TYR A 729 12.72 22.73 19.85
C TYR A 729 12.26 21.96 18.59
N CYS A 730 11.42 22.57 17.75
CA CYS A 730 10.90 21.97 16.52
C CYS A 730 12.01 21.66 15.52
N TRP A 731 13.02 22.53 15.44
CA TRP A 731 14.10 22.43 14.47
C TRP A 731 14.96 21.17 14.67
N THR A 732 15.02 20.62 15.87
CA THR A 732 15.67 19.33 16.19
C THR A 732 15.28 18.21 15.23
N CYS A 733 14.00 18.14 14.86
CA CYS A 733 13.50 17.16 13.88
C CYS A 733 13.35 17.78 12.48
N HIS A 734 12.85 19.02 12.40
CA HIS A 734 12.53 19.66 11.13
C HIS A 734 13.75 19.94 10.25
N GLU A 735 14.95 20.12 10.85
CA GLU A 735 16.18 20.28 10.08
C GLU A 735 16.48 19.09 9.16
N LYS A 736 15.98 17.91 9.51
CA LYS A 736 16.22 16.67 8.78
C LYS A 736 15.18 16.38 7.70
N MET A 737 14.04 17.07 7.70
CA MET A 737 12.94 16.79 6.76
C MET A 737 12.54 18.00 5.93
N ASP A 738 12.41 19.19 6.52
CA ASP A 738 11.95 20.37 5.81
C ASP A 738 12.82 20.65 4.58
N PRO A 739 14.17 20.70 4.67
CA PRO A 739 15.01 20.99 3.51
C PRO A 739 14.87 20.00 2.34
N LEU A 740 14.43 18.77 2.60
CA LEU A 740 14.22 17.72 1.60
C LEU A 740 12.84 17.82 0.94
N GLY A 741 11.83 18.33 1.65
CA GLY A 741 10.46 18.43 1.16
C GLY A 741 10.11 19.77 0.50
N LEU A 742 10.78 20.82 0.93
CA LEU A 742 10.67 22.19 0.41
C LEU A 742 10.84 22.32 -1.12
N PRO A 743 11.73 21.54 -1.79
CA PRO A 743 11.81 21.58 -3.25
C PRO A 743 10.54 21.21 -4.01
N PHE A 744 9.62 20.47 -3.38
CA PHE A 744 8.34 20.09 -3.95
C PHE A 744 7.27 21.18 -3.84
N GLU A 745 7.58 22.37 -3.30
CA GLU A 745 6.65 23.50 -3.31
C GLU A 745 6.29 23.97 -4.73
N MET A 746 7.07 23.59 -5.75
CA MET A 746 6.69 23.73 -7.16
C MET A 746 5.42 22.97 -7.55
N PHE A 747 4.84 22.17 -6.65
CA PHE A 747 3.55 21.51 -6.83
C PHE A 747 2.57 21.88 -5.72
N ASN A 748 1.34 22.23 -6.09
CA ASN A 748 0.27 22.50 -5.13
C ASN A 748 -0.33 21.22 -4.51
N HIS A 749 -1.35 21.38 -3.67
CA HIS A 749 -2.03 20.28 -2.97
C HIS A 749 -2.75 19.28 -3.88
N ALA A 750 -3.06 19.66 -5.12
CA ALA A 750 -3.64 18.78 -6.14
C ALA A 750 -2.58 18.15 -7.08
N GLY A 751 -1.29 18.39 -6.81
CA GLY A 751 -0.17 17.89 -7.61
C GLY A 751 0.08 18.65 -8.91
N LEU A 752 -0.54 19.82 -9.11
CA LEU A 752 -0.33 20.68 -10.27
C LEU A 752 0.96 21.48 -10.14
N HIS A 753 1.72 21.58 -11.23
CA HIS A 753 2.90 22.43 -11.27
C HIS A 753 2.52 23.92 -11.09
N ARG A 754 3.32 24.67 -10.34
CA ARG A 754 3.13 26.10 -10.09
C ARG A 754 4.47 26.83 -10.01
N THR A 755 4.49 28.07 -10.47
CA THR A 755 5.62 29.00 -10.31
C THR A 755 5.32 30.12 -9.31
N THR A 756 4.05 30.29 -8.95
CA THR A 756 3.59 31.27 -7.96
C THR A 756 2.60 30.68 -6.98
N GLU A 757 2.65 31.12 -5.73
CA GLU A 757 1.66 30.86 -4.67
C GLU A 757 1.14 32.20 -4.16
N LEU A 758 -0.18 32.38 -4.15
CA LEU A 758 -0.82 33.65 -3.74
C LEU A 758 -0.24 34.89 -4.45
N GLY A 759 0.18 34.74 -5.71
CA GLY A 759 0.78 35.80 -6.52
C GLY A 759 2.26 36.10 -6.23
N LYS A 760 2.89 35.40 -5.27
CA LYS A 760 4.32 35.49 -4.99
C LYS A 760 5.08 34.35 -5.69
N PRO A 761 6.33 34.54 -6.12
CA PRO A 761 7.16 33.44 -6.64
C PRO A 761 7.30 32.32 -5.60
N VAL A 762 7.24 31.07 -6.05
CA VAL A 762 7.53 29.91 -5.20
C VAL A 762 9.04 29.75 -5.05
N ASP A 763 9.50 29.56 -3.82
CA ASP A 763 10.89 29.16 -3.53
C ASP A 763 11.01 27.64 -3.54
N THR A 764 11.69 27.12 -4.55
CA THR A 764 11.91 25.68 -4.77
C THR A 764 13.26 25.20 -4.25
N SER A 765 14.05 26.07 -3.62
CA SER A 765 15.35 25.68 -3.10
C SER A 765 15.19 24.77 -1.87
N GLY A 766 16.14 23.86 -1.73
CA GLY A 766 16.29 22.98 -0.57
C GLY A 766 17.73 22.51 -0.40
N VAL A 767 17.94 21.56 0.50
CA VAL A 767 19.28 21.04 0.82
C VAL A 767 19.17 19.55 1.17
N ILE A 768 20.07 18.74 0.62
CA ILE A 768 20.31 17.40 1.14
C ILE A 768 21.27 17.54 2.32
N VAL A 769 20.83 17.14 3.51
CA VAL A 769 21.60 17.23 4.75
C VAL A 769 21.56 15.91 5.48
N ASP A 770 22.61 15.59 6.24
CA ASP A 770 22.66 14.40 7.11
C ASP A 770 22.32 13.12 6.34
N SER A 771 22.70 13.05 5.06
CA SER A 771 22.38 11.88 4.24
C SER A 771 23.15 10.66 4.70
N GLY A 772 24.28 10.84 5.40
CA GLY A 772 25.26 9.79 5.69
C GLY A 772 26.23 9.51 4.53
N ASP A 773 26.12 10.27 3.43
CA ASP A 773 27.12 10.35 2.36
C ASP A 773 27.47 11.82 2.10
N PRO A 774 28.61 12.32 2.61
CA PRO A 774 28.99 13.73 2.44
C PRO A 774 29.09 14.21 0.99
N LYS A 775 29.22 13.30 0.01
CA LYS A 775 29.25 13.66 -1.42
C LYS A 775 27.86 13.98 -1.98
N LEU A 776 26.82 13.47 -1.33
CA LEU A 776 25.43 13.70 -1.69
C LEU A 776 24.87 14.97 -1.03
N ASP A 777 25.40 15.34 0.14
CA ASP A 777 24.97 16.53 0.88
C ASP A 777 25.28 17.83 0.12
N GLY A 778 24.35 18.78 0.17
CA GLY A 778 24.50 20.08 -0.48
C GLY A 778 23.20 20.70 -0.97
N PRO A 779 23.25 21.94 -1.48
CA PRO A 779 22.07 22.65 -1.96
C PRO A 779 21.47 21.99 -3.20
N VAL A 780 20.16 22.12 -3.36
CA VAL A 780 19.40 21.72 -4.55
C VAL A 780 18.48 22.86 -5.01
N GLU A 781 18.37 23.04 -6.31
CA GLU A 781 17.61 24.15 -6.89
C GLU A 781 16.09 23.92 -6.88
N ASN A 782 15.67 22.66 -7.06
CA ASN A 782 14.28 22.25 -7.16
C ASN A 782 14.15 20.73 -7.00
N ALA A 783 12.91 20.21 -7.02
CA ALA A 783 12.65 18.79 -6.86
C ALA A 783 13.31 17.91 -7.94
N LEU A 784 13.48 18.39 -9.17
CA LEU A 784 14.08 17.61 -10.25
C LEU A 784 15.59 17.43 -10.04
N ASP A 785 16.29 18.49 -9.62
CA ASP A 785 17.72 18.42 -9.24
C ASP A 785 17.93 17.49 -8.04
N LEU A 786 17.08 17.61 -7.01
CA LEU A 786 17.08 16.71 -5.85
C LEU A 786 16.92 15.24 -6.28
N ILE A 787 15.89 14.94 -7.07
CA ILE A 787 15.59 13.58 -7.55
C ILE A 787 16.77 13.03 -8.35
N LYS A 788 17.36 13.84 -9.23
CA LYS A 788 18.51 13.42 -10.04
C LYS A 788 19.70 13.02 -9.14
N LYS A 789 20.09 13.86 -8.18
CA LYS A 789 21.18 13.55 -7.24
C LYS A 789 20.91 12.28 -6.44
N LEU A 790 19.68 12.12 -5.94
CA LEU A 790 19.27 10.93 -5.19
C LEU A 790 19.29 9.66 -6.06
N SER A 791 18.87 9.75 -7.32
CA SER A 791 18.83 8.61 -8.23
C SER A 791 20.20 8.05 -8.63
N GLU A 792 21.27 8.82 -8.45
CA GLU A 792 22.65 8.46 -8.76
C GLU A 792 23.41 7.95 -7.53
N SER A 793 22.78 7.98 -6.34
CA SER A 793 23.42 7.64 -5.08
C SER A 793 23.40 6.13 -4.79
N GLU A 794 24.57 5.57 -4.49
CA GLU A 794 24.69 4.20 -3.97
C GLU A 794 23.95 4.02 -2.65
N ARG A 795 23.97 5.02 -1.78
CA ARG A 795 23.26 4.96 -0.50
C ARG A 795 21.76 4.77 -0.71
N VAL A 796 21.18 5.50 -1.66
CA VAL A 796 19.74 5.39 -1.99
C VAL A 796 19.40 3.99 -2.50
N GLU A 797 20.27 3.36 -3.30
CA GLU A 797 20.08 1.97 -3.72
C GLU A 797 20.15 0.98 -2.55
N GLN A 798 21.12 1.15 -1.65
CA GLN A 798 21.26 0.30 -0.46
C GLN A 798 20.05 0.43 0.46
N VAL A 799 19.51 1.64 0.66
CA VAL A 799 18.31 1.89 1.46
C VAL A 799 17.08 1.26 0.81
N PHE A 800 16.92 1.36 -0.51
CA PHE A 800 15.87 0.65 -1.24
C PHE A 800 15.92 -0.87 -1.00
N ILE A 801 17.11 -1.45 -0.93
CA ILE A 801 17.31 -2.88 -0.62
C ILE A 801 16.93 -3.22 0.82
N ARG A 802 17.18 -2.34 1.80
CA ARG A 802 16.68 -2.51 3.17
C ARG A 802 15.16 -2.58 3.20
N HIS A 803 14.49 -1.68 2.49
CA HIS A 803 13.03 -1.68 2.36
C HIS A 803 12.52 -2.94 1.65
N ALA A 804 13.19 -3.39 0.58
CA ALA A 804 12.89 -4.67 -0.05
C ALA A 804 13.02 -5.83 0.93
N PHE A 805 14.12 -5.92 1.68
CA PHE A 805 14.33 -6.93 2.71
C PHE A 805 13.16 -6.95 3.71
N ARG A 806 12.78 -5.78 4.26
CA ARG A 806 11.67 -5.66 5.21
C ARG A 806 10.36 -6.20 4.63
N TYR A 807 10.07 -5.91 3.37
CA TYR A 807 8.84 -6.36 2.72
C TYR A 807 8.81 -7.88 2.51
N TRP A 808 9.86 -8.46 1.92
CA TRP A 808 9.88 -9.89 1.58
C TRP A 808 10.17 -10.79 2.79
N MET A 809 10.93 -10.32 3.77
CA MET A 809 11.15 -11.04 5.03
C MET A 809 10.02 -10.81 6.03
N GLY A 810 9.24 -9.73 5.89
CA GLY A 810 8.24 -9.23 6.85
C GLY A 810 8.77 -9.17 8.28
N ARG A 811 10.00 -8.66 8.42
CA ARG A 811 10.64 -8.27 9.68
C ARG A 811 11.68 -7.18 9.39
N ASN A 812 12.09 -6.43 10.42
CA ASN A 812 13.22 -5.51 10.31
C ASN A 812 14.51 -6.29 10.10
N GLU A 813 15.43 -5.71 9.34
CA GLU A 813 16.80 -6.20 9.26
C GLU A 813 17.54 -6.02 10.59
N THR A 814 18.45 -6.94 10.86
CA THR A 814 19.36 -6.92 12.00
C THR A 814 20.81 -6.83 11.51
N ILE A 815 21.75 -6.55 12.40
CA ILE A 815 23.18 -6.52 12.03
C ILE A 815 23.63 -7.88 11.46
N ASN A 816 23.06 -9.00 11.95
CA ASN A 816 23.33 -10.34 11.43
C ASN A 816 22.92 -10.51 9.96
N ASP A 817 22.02 -9.67 9.44
CA ASP A 817 21.58 -9.70 8.04
C ASP A 817 22.49 -8.90 7.09
N ALA A 818 23.54 -8.24 7.60
CA ALA A 818 24.49 -7.47 6.78
C ALA A 818 25.02 -8.27 5.56
N PRO A 819 25.45 -9.55 5.69
CA PRO A 819 25.89 -10.34 4.53
C PRO A 819 24.79 -10.57 3.49
N VAL A 820 23.52 -10.72 3.93
CA VAL A 820 22.37 -10.91 3.03
C VAL A 820 22.09 -9.63 2.24
N LEU A 821 22.11 -8.48 2.91
CA LEU A 821 21.87 -7.17 2.29
C LEU A 821 22.99 -6.79 1.32
N GLN A 822 24.25 -7.02 1.69
CA GLN A 822 25.41 -6.78 0.84
C GLN A 822 25.38 -7.66 -0.42
N GLU A 823 25.03 -8.95 -0.27
CA GLU A 823 24.87 -9.84 -1.43
C GLU A 823 23.71 -9.40 -2.33
N ALA A 824 22.56 -9.02 -1.74
CA ALA A 824 21.42 -8.50 -2.49
C ALA A 824 21.78 -7.23 -3.28
N HIS A 825 22.54 -6.31 -2.69
CA HIS A 825 23.05 -5.12 -3.38
C HIS A 825 24.04 -5.47 -4.49
N ARG A 826 24.96 -6.39 -4.23
CA ARG A 826 25.91 -6.86 -5.24
C ARG A 826 25.20 -7.51 -6.43
N VAL A 827 24.18 -8.34 -6.18
CA VAL A 827 23.37 -8.98 -7.22
C VAL A 827 22.57 -7.93 -8.00
N TYR A 828 21.94 -6.98 -7.30
CA TYR A 828 21.20 -5.88 -7.92
C TYR A 828 22.09 -5.06 -8.87
N ARG A 829 23.30 -4.68 -8.44
CA ARG A 829 24.26 -3.96 -9.29
C ARG A 829 24.74 -4.80 -10.48
N LYS A 830 25.15 -6.04 -10.25
CA LYS A 830 25.69 -6.92 -11.32
C LYS A 830 24.65 -7.29 -12.38
N SER A 831 23.38 -7.35 -12.02
CA SER A 831 22.29 -7.59 -12.97
C SER A 831 21.85 -6.33 -13.71
N GLY A 832 22.47 -5.18 -13.45
CA GLY A 832 22.08 -3.90 -14.04
C GLY A 832 20.80 -3.31 -13.42
N GLY A 833 20.53 -3.57 -12.15
CA GLY A 833 19.40 -3.02 -11.40
C GLY A 833 18.09 -3.80 -11.54
N SER A 834 18.16 -5.12 -11.76
CA SER A 834 16.98 -5.99 -11.91
C SER A 834 16.30 -6.30 -10.57
N MET A 835 14.98 -6.07 -10.53
CA MET A 835 14.12 -6.47 -9.42
C MET A 835 13.93 -7.97 -9.34
N LYS A 836 13.85 -8.69 -10.47
CA LYS A 836 13.76 -10.16 -10.44
C LYS A 836 15.00 -10.77 -9.78
N ALA A 837 16.19 -10.26 -10.11
CA ALA A 837 17.44 -10.70 -9.50
C ALA A 837 17.51 -10.36 -8.00
N LEU A 838 17.08 -9.16 -7.60
CA LEU A 838 17.00 -8.75 -6.19
C LEU A 838 16.06 -9.67 -5.38
N ILE A 839 14.83 -9.88 -5.88
CA ILE A 839 13.84 -10.74 -5.21
C ILE A 839 14.38 -12.15 -5.08
N ALA A 840 14.93 -12.73 -6.16
CA ALA A 840 15.53 -14.07 -6.13
C ALA A 840 16.66 -14.17 -5.09
N SER A 841 17.52 -13.15 -4.99
CA SER A 841 18.59 -13.11 -3.97
C SER A 841 18.02 -13.10 -2.55
N LEU A 842 16.98 -12.31 -2.29
CA LEU A 842 16.37 -12.20 -0.97
C LEU A 842 15.63 -13.48 -0.56
N VAL A 843 14.77 -14.04 -1.41
CA VAL A 843 13.95 -15.22 -1.07
C VAL A 843 14.74 -16.53 -1.11
N THR A 844 15.97 -16.52 -1.60
CA THR A 844 16.90 -17.66 -1.50
C THR A 844 17.96 -17.47 -0.42
N SER A 845 17.87 -16.40 0.37
CA SER A 845 18.83 -16.08 1.45
C SER A 845 18.58 -16.88 2.73
N ASP A 846 19.56 -16.91 3.63
CA ASP A 846 19.43 -17.58 4.93
C ASP A 846 18.31 -16.98 5.77
N ALA A 847 18.15 -15.66 5.74
CA ALA A 847 17.10 -14.95 6.45
C ALA A 847 15.69 -15.42 6.04
N PHE A 848 15.50 -15.80 4.77
CA PHE A 848 14.23 -16.33 4.27
C PHE A 848 14.06 -17.83 4.57
N LEU A 849 15.12 -18.61 4.39
CA LEU A 849 15.06 -20.08 4.43
C LEU A 849 15.07 -20.66 5.85
N TYR A 850 15.75 -19.99 6.80
CA TYR A 850 16.02 -20.54 8.12
C TYR A 850 15.22 -19.82 9.22
N ARG A 851 14.77 -20.60 10.20
CA ARG A 851 14.14 -20.12 11.43
C ARG A 851 15.00 -20.42 12.65
N ARG A 852 15.05 -19.49 13.60
CA ARG A 852 15.71 -19.67 14.91
C ARG A 852 14.69 -19.53 16.03
#